data_AF-A0AA51MLT1-F1
#
_entry.id   AF-A0AA51MLT1-F1
#
_cell.length_a   1.000
_cell.length_b   1.000
_cell.length_c   1.000
_cell.angle_alpha   90.00
_cell.angle_beta   90.00
_cell.angle_gamma   90.00
#
_symmetry.space_group_name_H-M   'P 1'
#
loop_
_entity.id
_entity.type
_entity.pdbx_description
1 polymer ?
#
loop_
_entity_poly.entity_id
_entity_poly.type
_entity_poly.pdbx_seq_one_letter_code
_entity_poly.pdbx_strand_id
1 'polypeptide(L)'
;MKRFWLTFALFLLFFTHPAFADVTLQAKALLQGAYDTPSGLMRDDLRSKGYLPPTQPYNFPPFNYAGSETASATLLAVTGDKAVVDWVLLDVRDNTSHDLLARKAVMVQRDGTLLDPQTGNNTLTVTGIDAGTYSVSIHHRNHLGAVVDAVALSAATPLLNFSAKEPLPAGDVDANAKLISSGPSNDVTILLGYILTEPQNSQQSANYRLNGYFNTDLNLDGVTVYAGPNNDLNLLQSNVLLHPNNHSFSMNFIVEGAKLSHALPLHALTANELLAAALAELANKKAIPPLLTALYGTTAIAYAPGHNTQLLEIDPWVENVLPILSGTEGNTLALAGNTASARYAAFGVPPTDLFAAGQSLAFEAPFGRLLAWLLAGEPLDSAVLTTRQTVALSMTAAGSRSKLKTWLAQQYPTWAIVECNSVASLASCYSTAALVVTDGGSNTASDAFAVKQVLIDSMAAGKPVLYLHTEGWGVDEVSIAVASLMRFSLPYGGNWWADDVANWVNVNAMQSADWDKHGLAGIETVLNHFKAGDYTQTGLDTTFYPGANKVRAVMTALDERKINLFQTGESRLYRLLALLGDRYRQAVKFPMDKDATNATVFLKALFADHAVYNYRAINPAQPDMGNFSRSDFSHITPVTKTVTLTSRQNFRAAGVYALPGQTVTVTRKDNSATTTTIFVNSLRAGSTHEFETNGYKRPKWLQSAAIPLLSGETIAFTSPYGGALQIAFNANDQPVEFVFENVGEHPFWDGSEDNASFTAKLAKGDYDWAEFVTPAFEIHSTLDKMRQSASDTRWGGTLEGFAAATMRYTHNFPHVLAGFKGPGIDVVPEIHDFAAAKGFSIDNLDLVKHMNADQATCGYGCSGNPYDAYWAFDPIGHGDIHELGHGLEKSRFRLDGWNYHASTNPYSYYSKTQYFNTTGGEPECQSLPFKEAFDALQASVGQADPVAYLKTNYWDAVIDNWSRGVSMTLQMMMLAEDQGKLADGWHLLARLHILEREFNRALASDVLWDSKKVSLGFASFTRTEAAALASNDWMVIASAQVTALDYRDYLTMWGITFSAKAAAQVASFNYAVAPRAFFISSPQGYCKGEGFDGEQLPVDGGQVWPLATQKVRLMGNSFR
;
A
#
# COMPACT_ATOMS: atom_id res chain seq x y z
N MET A 1 72.57 31.62 -72.85
CA MET A 1 71.24 31.22 -73.40
C MET A 1 70.98 29.70 -73.47
N LYS A 2 71.63 28.81 -72.69
CA LYS A 2 71.37 27.35 -72.76
C LYS A 2 71.41 26.60 -71.41
N ARG A 3 71.07 27.26 -70.29
CA ARG A 3 71.04 26.62 -68.95
C ARG A 3 69.81 26.94 -68.10
N PHE A 4 68.79 27.61 -68.64
CA PHE A 4 67.59 28.01 -67.90
C PHE A 4 66.31 27.25 -68.27
N TRP A 5 66.38 26.33 -69.24
CA TRP A 5 65.23 25.54 -69.71
C TRP A 5 65.24 24.07 -69.26
N LEU A 6 66.28 23.62 -68.54
CA LEU A 6 66.37 22.24 -68.03
C LEU A 6 65.97 22.10 -66.55
N THR A 7 65.79 23.21 -65.83
CA THR A 7 65.34 23.23 -64.42
C THR A 7 63.85 23.51 -64.25
N PHE A 8 63.14 23.88 -65.33
CA PHE A 8 61.67 24.07 -65.30
C PHE A 8 60.90 22.81 -65.75
N ALA A 9 61.55 21.86 -66.43
CA ALA A 9 60.94 20.63 -66.93
C ALA A 9 61.11 19.41 -66.00
N LEU A 10 61.91 19.53 -64.92
CA LEU A 10 62.13 18.46 -63.95
C LEU A 10 61.37 18.64 -62.62
N PHE A 11 60.67 19.77 -62.45
CA PHE A 11 59.79 20.02 -61.29
C PHE A 11 58.30 19.72 -61.58
N LEU A 12 58.00 19.22 -62.78
CA LEU A 12 56.64 19.00 -63.30
C LEU A 12 56.28 17.51 -63.46
N LEU A 13 57.02 16.60 -62.81
CA LEU A 13 56.85 15.14 -62.99
C LEU A 13 56.70 14.30 -61.71
N PHE A 14 56.50 14.88 -60.52
CA PHE A 14 56.26 14.10 -59.29
C PHE A 14 55.24 14.65 -58.29
N PHE A 15 54.26 15.47 -58.71
CA PHE A 15 53.06 15.73 -57.91
C PHE A 15 51.82 15.88 -58.80
N THR A 16 51.47 14.82 -59.52
CA THR A 16 50.05 14.56 -59.75
C THR A 16 49.52 13.99 -58.44
N HIS A 17 48.90 14.81 -57.59
CA HIS A 17 47.96 14.25 -56.62
C HIS A 17 46.93 13.49 -57.44
N PRO A 18 46.68 12.18 -57.20
CA PRO A 18 45.52 11.55 -57.78
C PRO A 18 44.31 12.41 -57.40
N ALA A 19 43.49 12.79 -58.38
CA ALA A 19 42.20 13.37 -58.07
C ALA A 19 41.47 12.33 -57.23
N PHE A 20 41.20 12.63 -55.96
CA PHE A 20 40.40 11.76 -55.10
C PHE A 20 39.10 11.44 -55.84
N ALA A 21 38.78 10.17 -55.97
CA ALA A 21 37.49 9.77 -56.53
C ALA A 21 36.43 9.93 -55.46
N ASP A 22 35.40 10.75 -55.68
CA ASP A 22 34.28 10.87 -54.74
C ASP A 22 33.64 9.50 -54.47
N VAL A 23 33.50 9.14 -53.20
CA VAL A 23 32.80 7.91 -52.78
C VAL A 23 31.35 8.23 -52.44
N THR A 24 30.47 7.24 -52.60
CA THR A 24 29.03 7.41 -52.32
C THR A 24 28.52 6.36 -51.35
N LEU A 25 27.52 6.72 -50.55
CA LEU A 25 26.78 5.79 -49.70
C LEU A 25 25.31 6.22 -49.57
N GLN A 26 24.45 5.29 -49.18
CA GLN A 26 23.11 5.56 -48.69
C GLN A 26 23.08 5.23 -47.20
N ALA A 27 22.28 5.95 -46.42
CA ALA A 27 22.18 5.68 -45.00
C ALA A 27 20.74 5.78 -44.48
N LYS A 28 20.48 5.01 -43.42
CA LYS A 28 19.26 5.08 -42.63
C LYS A 28 19.55 5.17 -41.14
N ALA A 29 18.81 6.01 -40.44
CA ALA A 29 18.79 6.10 -38.98
C ALA A 29 17.40 6.52 -38.49
N LEU A 30 16.92 5.89 -37.43
CA LEU A 30 15.71 6.25 -36.70
C LEU A 30 16.14 6.84 -35.36
N LEU A 31 15.52 7.92 -34.93
CA LEU A 31 15.77 8.63 -33.67
C LEU A 31 14.67 8.26 -32.67
N GLN A 32 15.03 7.62 -31.56
CA GLN A 32 14.07 7.08 -30.59
C GLN A 32 13.08 8.14 -30.09
N GLY A 33 13.52 9.38 -29.89
CA GLY A 33 12.67 10.47 -29.41
C GLY A 33 11.43 10.68 -30.26
N ALA A 34 11.62 10.74 -31.59
CA ALA A 34 10.54 10.92 -32.55
C ALA A 34 9.89 9.61 -33.02
N TYR A 35 10.49 8.46 -32.75
CA TYR A 35 10.04 7.18 -33.30
C TYR A 35 8.69 6.72 -32.73
N ASP A 36 7.77 6.34 -33.61
CA ASP A 36 6.45 5.80 -33.28
C ASP A 36 6.39 4.32 -33.68
N THR A 37 6.46 3.43 -32.69
CA THR A 37 6.51 1.97 -32.89
C THR A 37 5.33 1.40 -33.70
N PRO A 38 4.06 1.82 -33.50
CA PRO A 38 2.93 1.32 -34.28
C PRO A 38 3.02 1.63 -35.78
N SER A 39 3.46 2.83 -36.18
CA SER A 39 3.60 3.20 -37.59
C SER A 39 4.94 2.79 -38.20
N GLY A 40 5.96 2.57 -37.38
CA GLY A 40 7.34 2.36 -37.85
C GLY A 40 7.98 3.62 -38.45
N LEU A 41 7.38 4.79 -38.21
CA LEU A 41 7.85 6.10 -38.70
C LEU A 41 8.20 7.01 -37.52
N MET A 42 9.03 8.01 -37.75
CA MET A 42 9.26 9.10 -36.79
C MET A 42 8.20 10.21 -36.96
N ARG A 43 7.95 10.98 -35.91
CA ARG A 43 7.19 12.24 -35.96
C ARG A 43 8.06 13.36 -36.55
N ASP A 44 7.43 14.33 -37.22
CA ASP A 44 8.09 15.50 -37.82
C ASP A 44 7.70 16.82 -37.11
N ASP A 45 7.53 16.78 -35.79
CA ASP A 45 7.01 17.88 -34.98
C ASP A 45 7.84 19.16 -35.16
N LEU A 46 9.18 19.07 -35.09
CA LEU A 46 10.10 20.20 -35.29
C LEU A 46 9.93 20.88 -36.64
N ARG A 47 9.76 20.11 -37.72
CA ARG A 47 9.50 20.64 -39.06
C ARG A 47 8.14 21.31 -39.11
N SER A 48 7.11 20.63 -38.58
CA SER A 48 5.73 21.13 -38.59
C SER A 48 5.57 22.46 -37.82
N LYS A 49 6.36 22.64 -36.75
CA LYS A 49 6.41 23.84 -35.91
C LYS A 49 7.37 24.91 -36.43
N GLY A 50 8.14 24.62 -37.49
CA GLY A 50 9.11 25.55 -38.07
C GLY A 50 10.36 25.77 -37.20
N TYR A 51 10.69 24.82 -36.33
CA TYR A 51 11.83 24.91 -35.42
C TYR A 51 13.14 24.37 -36.00
N LEU A 52 13.10 23.61 -37.10
CA LEU A 52 14.32 23.13 -37.74
C LEU A 52 15.19 24.29 -38.26
N PRO A 53 16.47 24.36 -37.88
CA PRO A 53 17.36 25.41 -38.36
C PRO A 53 17.64 25.23 -39.86
N PRO A 54 17.70 26.33 -40.65
CA PRO A 54 17.97 26.26 -42.09
C PRO A 54 19.44 25.91 -42.41
N THR A 55 20.34 26.05 -41.43
CA THR A 55 21.76 25.70 -41.50
C THR A 55 22.08 24.59 -40.51
N GLN A 56 23.08 23.75 -40.81
CA GLN A 56 23.50 22.67 -39.92
C GLN A 56 23.87 23.17 -38.49
N PRO A 57 23.49 22.46 -37.42
CA PRO A 57 23.62 22.91 -36.02
C PRO A 57 24.93 22.47 -35.30
N TYR A 58 25.87 21.85 -35.99
CA TYR A 58 27.07 21.19 -35.43
C TYR A 58 28.32 22.08 -35.40
N ASN A 59 28.21 23.39 -35.63
CA ASN A 59 29.32 24.35 -35.61
C ASN A 59 29.80 24.75 -34.19
N PHE A 60 29.19 24.19 -33.16
CA PHE A 60 29.55 24.40 -31.75
C PHE A 60 30.14 23.12 -31.12
N PRO A 61 30.77 23.20 -29.93
CA PRO A 61 31.17 22.03 -29.17
C PRO A 61 30.01 21.04 -28.95
N PRO A 62 30.28 19.72 -28.90
CA PRO A 62 31.60 19.09 -29.01
C PRO A 62 32.10 18.91 -30.46
N PHE A 63 31.25 19.10 -31.46
CA PHE A 63 31.56 18.74 -32.85
C PHE A 63 32.43 19.75 -33.60
N ASN A 64 32.24 21.04 -33.35
CA ASN A 64 32.97 22.16 -33.99
C ASN A 64 33.08 22.02 -35.52
N TYR A 65 32.01 21.53 -36.16
CA TYR A 65 31.98 21.24 -37.58
C TYR A 65 31.84 22.52 -38.42
N ALA A 66 32.86 22.81 -39.23
CA ALA A 66 32.93 24.01 -40.06
C ALA A 66 32.14 23.92 -41.39
N GLY A 67 31.32 22.90 -41.57
CA GLY A 67 30.47 22.74 -42.76
C GLY A 67 29.46 23.88 -42.92
N SER A 68 29.05 24.12 -44.16
CA SER A 68 28.14 25.21 -44.55
C SER A 68 26.83 24.72 -45.16
N GLU A 69 26.48 23.45 -44.91
CA GLU A 69 25.28 22.83 -45.44
C GLU A 69 24.00 23.54 -44.97
N THR A 70 23.07 23.70 -45.90
CA THR A 70 21.79 24.39 -45.69
C THR A 70 20.65 23.56 -46.23
N ALA A 71 19.57 23.43 -45.46
CA ALA A 71 18.36 22.74 -45.90
C ALA A 71 17.60 23.57 -46.93
N SER A 72 17.26 23.00 -48.08
CA SER A 72 16.48 23.69 -49.10
C SER A 72 15.03 23.88 -48.66
N ALA A 73 14.42 25.03 -49.00
CA ALA A 73 13.01 25.29 -48.69
C ALA A 73 12.07 24.23 -49.30
N THR A 74 12.42 23.69 -50.48
CA THR A 74 11.69 22.61 -51.13
C THR A 74 11.69 21.33 -50.30
N LEU A 75 12.83 20.98 -49.69
CA LEU A 75 12.94 19.80 -48.82
C LEU A 75 12.16 19.97 -47.51
N LEU A 76 12.24 21.14 -46.88
CA LEU A 76 11.50 21.45 -45.64
C LEU A 76 9.97 21.51 -45.84
N ALA A 77 9.51 21.74 -47.08
CA ALA A 77 8.10 21.75 -47.43
C ALA A 77 7.50 20.33 -47.62
N VAL A 78 8.32 19.28 -47.66
CA VAL A 78 7.84 17.89 -47.82
C VAL A 78 7.11 17.42 -46.55
N THR A 79 5.94 16.80 -46.73
CA THR A 79 5.09 16.24 -45.66
C THR A 79 4.86 14.73 -45.85
N GLY A 80 4.17 14.07 -44.91
CA GLY A 80 3.90 12.62 -44.95
C GLY A 80 5.15 11.79 -44.63
N ASP A 81 5.20 10.51 -45.01
CA ASP A 81 6.27 9.57 -44.65
C ASP A 81 7.70 10.00 -45.06
N LYS A 82 7.80 11.00 -45.94
CA LYS A 82 9.05 11.58 -46.46
C LYS A 82 9.36 12.96 -45.87
N ALA A 83 8.60 13.43 -44.89
CA ALA A 83 8.92 14.66 -44.18
C ALA A 83 10.27 14.53 -43.46
N VAL A 84 11.02 15.63 -43.37
CA VAL A 84 12.24 15.70 -42.57
C VAL A 84 11.93 15.78 -41.08
N VAL A 85 12.72 15.09 -40.28
CA VAL A 85 12.62 15.03 -38.81
C VAL A 85 13.67 15.91 -38.18
N ASP A 86 14.95 15.73 -38.56
CA ASP A 86 16.06 16.46 -37.95
C ASP A 86 17.37 16.46 -38.76
N TRP A 87 18.38 17.19 -38.30
CA TRP A 87 19.77 17.14 -38.74
C TRP A 87 20.52 15.98 -38.08
N VAL A 88 21.43 15.34 -38.82
CA VAL A 88 22.37 14.33 -38.32
C VAL A 88 23.76 14.58 -38.91
N LEU A 89 24.81 14.24 -38.19
CA LEU A 89 26.20 14.41 -38.61
C LEU A 89 26.83 13.06 -38.96
N LEU A 90 27.31 12.94 -40.19
CA LEU A 90 27.97 11.74 -40.71
C LEU A 90 29.48 11.91 -40.66
N ASP A 91 30.17 10.96 -40.05
CA ASP A 91 31.63 10.87 -39.94
C ASP A 91 32.14 9.68 -40.75
N VAL A 92 33.22 9.89 -41.52
CA VAL A 92 33.99 8.82 -42.15
C VAL A 92 35.40 8.84 -41.59
N ARG A 93 35.81 7.70 -41.03
CA ARG A 93 37.08 7.52 -40.33
C ARG A 93 37.89 6.41 -40.96
N ASP A 94 39.21 6.51 -40.84
CA ASP A 94 40.10 5.40 -41.17
C ASP A 94 39.74 4.17 -40.32
N ASN A 95 39.63 3.00 -40.95
CA ASN A 95 39.18 1.79 -40.26
C ASN A 95 40.20 1.24 -39.26
N THR A 96 41.46 1.68 -39.33
CA THR A 96 42.57 1.19 -38.48
C THR A 96 42.99 2.23 -37.45
N SER A 97 43.27 3.47 -37.88
CA SER A 97 43.71 4.54 -36.99
C SER A 97 42.54 5.27 -36.31
N HIS A 98 41.32 5.14 -36.83
CA HIS A 98 40.12 5.87 -36.40
C HIS A 98 40.21 7.40 -36.56
N ASP A 99 41.20 7.88 -37.33
CA ASP A 99 41.33 9.29 -37.68
C ASP A 99 40.13 9.75 -38.51
N LEU A 100 39.62 10.95 -38.22
CA LEU A 100 38.52 11.57 -38.98
C LEU A 100 39.03 12.00 -40.36
N LEU A 101 38.47 11.42 -41.42
CA LEU A 101 38.87 11.68 -42.81
C LEU A 101 37.89 12.62 -43.52
N ALA A 102 36.59 12.45 -43.28
CA ALA A 102 35.57 13.38 -43.75
C ALA A 102 34.39 13.44 -42.78
N ARG A 103 33.65 14.54 -42.86
CA ARG A 103 32.45 14.81 -42.08
C ARG A 103 31.45 15.59 -42.93
N LYS A 104 30.18 15.26 -42.84
CA LYS A 104 29.09 15.89 -43.60
C LYS A 104 27.80 15.97 -42.77
N ALA A 105 27.14 17.13 -42.76
CA ALA A 105 25.82 17.27 -42.15
C ALA A 105 24.71 16.92 -43.15
N VAL A 106 23.76 16.08 -42.74
CA VAL A 106 22.66 15.59 -43.58
C VAL A 106 21.33 15.63 -42.82
N MET A 107 20.20 15.47 -43.52
CA MET A 107 18.87 15.46 -42.90
C MET A 107 18.30 14.05 -42.86
N VAL A 108 17.54 13.71 -41.82
CA VAL A 108 16.84 12.43 -41.69
C VAL A 108 15.34 12.58 -41.94
N GLN A 109 14.75 11.69 -42.73
CA GLN A 109 13.30 11.62 -43.00
C GLN A 109 12.55 10.74 -41.99
N ARG A 110 11.22 10.85 -41.94
CA ARG A 110 10.36 10.05 -41.06
C ARG A 110 10.53 8.53 -41.20
N ASP A 111 10.86 8.04 -42.40
CA ASP A 111 11.16 6.62 -42.66
C ASP A 111 12.63 6.21 -42.41
N GLY A 112 13.38 7.12 -41.77
CA GLY A 112 14.78 6.99 -41.41
C GLY A 112 15.77 7.26 -42.54
N THR A 113 15.34 7.57 -43.76
CA THR A 113 16.26 7.82 -44.89
C THR A 113 17.05 9.11 -44.68
N LEU A 114 18.38 9.04 -44.84
CA LEU A 114 19.26 10.22 -44.82
C LEU A 114 19.34 10.86 -46.21
N LEU A 115 19.27 12.18 -46.25
CA LEU A 115 19.26 12.98 -47.48
C LEU A 115 20.30 14.10 -47.44
N ASP A 116 20.86 14.40 -48.61
CA ASP A 116 21.58 15.65 -48.82
C ASP A 116 20.62 16.84 -48.58
N PRO A 117 20.98 17.80 -47.71
CA PRO A 117 20.08 18.86 -47.28
C PRO A 117 19.75 19.86 -48.40
N GLN A 118 20.64 20.01 -49.39
CA GLN A 118 20.44 20.94 -50.50
C GLN A 118 19.69 20.29 -51.65
N THR A 119 20.07 19.06 -52.04
CA THR A 119 19.50 18.42 -53.23
C THR A 119 18.34 17.47 -52.93
N GLY A 120 18.16 17.06 -51.67
CA GLY A 120 17.17 16.05 -51.27
C GLY A 120 17.47 14.63 -51.79
N ASN A 121 18.72 14.35 -52.21
CA ASN A 121 19.11 13.06 -52.76
C ASN A 121 19.53 12.12 -51.62
N ASN A 122 19.13 10.85 -51.68
CA ASN A 122 19.48 9.85 -50.67
C ASN A 122 20.85 9.19 -50.90
N THR A 123 21.42 9.35 -52.09
CA THR A 123 22.82 9.00 -52.36
C THR A 123 23.71 10.13 -51.88
N LEU A 124 24.39 9.91 -50.76
CA LEU A 124 25.29 10.84 -50.11
C LEU A 124 26.69 10.71 -50.70
N THR A 125 27.16 11.78 -51.34
CA THR A 125 28.55 11.88 -51.82
C THR A 125 29.45 12.41 -50.71
N VAL A 126 30.56 11.70 -50.47
CA VAL A 126 31.64 12.11 -49.57
C VAL A 126 32.88 12.41 -50.41
N THR A 127 33.28 13.68 -50.41
CA THR A 127 34.36 14.19 -51.26
C THR A 127 35.72 14.05 -50.56
N GLY A 128 36.78 13.81 -51.32
CA GLY A 128 38.16 13.83 -50.80
C GLY A 128 38.63 12.56 -50.09
N ILE A 129 37.97 11.43 -50.33
CA ILE A 129 38.37 10.11 -49.84
C ILE A 129 38.35 9.12 -51.01
N ASP A 130 39.41 8.33 -51.19
CA ASP A 130 39.49 7.30 -52.23
C ASP A 130 38.63 6.06 -51.92
N ALA A 131 38.45 5.17 -52.91
CA ALA A 131 37.79 3.89 -52.66
C ALA A 131 38.60 3.03 -51.66
N GLY A 132 37.94 2.50 -50.64
CA GLY A 132 38.61 1.82 -49.52
C GLY A 132 37.63 1.33 -48.46
N THR A 133 38.19 0.83 -47.36
CA THR A 133 37.42 0.30 -46.22
C THR A 133 37.50 1.27 -45.06
N TYR A 134 36.35 1.74 -44.56
CA TYR A 134 36.24 2.82 -43.59
C TYR A 134 35.34 2.45 -42.41
N SER A 135 35.48 3.18 -41.32
CA SER A 135 34.50 3.22 -40.24
C SER A 135 33.59 4.42 -40.46
N VAL A 136 32.27 4.22 -40.49
CA VAL A 136 31.30 5.29 -40.73
C VAL A 136 30.41 5.43 -39.50
N SER A 137 30.32 6.63 -38.92
CA SER A 137 29.47 6.90 -37.76
C SER A 137 28.45 7.99 -38.02
N ILE A 138 27.34 7.91 -37.28
CA ILE A 138 26.31 8.94 -37.25
C ILE A 138 26.23 9.51 -35.84
N HIS A 139 26.12 10.83 -35.75
CA HIS A 139 25.96 11.57 -34.52
C HIS A 139 24.72 12.46 -34.59
N HIS A 140 24.03 12.62 -33.47
CA HIS A 140 22.88 13.48 -33.32
C HIS A 140 23.11 14.47 -32.17
N ARG A 141 22.32 15.55 -32.09
CA ARG A 141 22.53 16.58 -31.05
C ARG A 141 22.24 16.09 -29.62
N ASN A 142 21.40 15.07 -29.49
CA ASN A 142 20.91 14.59 -28.20
C ASN A 142 20.56 13.09 -28.16
N HIS A 143 21.03 12.33 -29.15
CA HIS A 143 20.86 10.87 -29.19
C HIS A 143 22.24 10.22 -29.29
N LEU A 144 22.41 9.07 -28.64
CA LEU A 144 23.63 8.28 -28.74
C LEU A 144 23.90 7.89 -30.20
N GLY A 145 25.08 8.25 -30.68
CA GLY A 145 25.53 7.92 -32.03
C GLY A 145 25.77 6.42 -32.22
N ALA A 146 25.93 6.01 -33.48
CA ALA A 146 26.24 4.63 -33.86
C ALA A 146 27.35 4.58 -34.91
N VAL A 147 28.14 3.50 -34.93
CA VAL A 147 29.27 3.32 -35.84
C VAL A 147 29.26 1.96 -36.52
N VAL A 148 29.41 1.94 -37.85
CA VAL A 148 29.61 0.74 -38.67
C VAL A 148 31.09 0.67 -39.06
N ASP A 149 31.79 -0.35 -38.60
CA ASP A 149 33.19 -0.58 -38.99
C ASP A 149 33.29 -1.38 -40.30
N ALA A 150 34.44 -1.28 -40.96
CA ALA A 150 34.80 -2.05 -42.14
C ALA A 150 33.84 -1.92 -43.34
N VAL A 151 33.32 -0.71 -43.58
CA VAL A 151 32.47 -0.39 -44.73
C VAL A 151 33.33 -0.16 -45.98
N ALA A 152 33.13 -0.97 -47.02
CA ALA A 152 33.74 -0.73 -48.32
C ALA A 152 33.00 0.40 -49.06
N LEU A 153 33.65 1.57 -49.16
CA LEU A 153 33.16 2.72 -49.92
C LEU A 153 33.84 2.77 -51.29
N SER A 154 33.06 2.92 -52.35
CA SER A 154 33.56 2.99 -53.73
C SER A 154 32.54 3.73 -54.63
N ALA A 155 32.63 3.53 -55.95
CA ALA A 155 31.57 3.94 -56.88
C ALA A 155 30.26 3.16 -56.71
N ALA A 156 30.28 1.99 -56.05
CA ALA A 156 29.09 1.32 -55.57
C ALA A 156 28.61 2.01 -54.27
N THR A 157 27.29 2.22 -54.17
CA THR A 157 26.66 2.97 -53.06
C THR A 157 26.07 2.00 -52.02
N PRO A 158 26.81 1.59 -50.97
CA PRO A 158 26.27 0.70 -49.94
C PRO A 158 25.18 1.41 -49.13
N LEU A 159 24.15 0.67 -48.71
CA LEU A 159 23.16 1.13 -47.74
C LEU A 159 23.61 0.79 -46.31
N LEU A 160 23.86 1.81 -45.51
CA LEU A 160 24.21 1.70 -44.10
C LEU A 160 22.97 1.94 -43.25
N ASN A 161 22.47 0.92 -42.57
CA ASN A 161 21.35 1.08 -41.65
C ASN A 161 21.84 1.12 -40.20
N PHE A 162 21.99 2.32 -39.65
CA PHE A 162 22.38 2.58 -38.26
C PHE A 162 21.30 2.16 -37.26
N SER A 163 20.08 1.91 -37.74
CA SER A 163 18.94 1.46 -36.94
C SER A 163 18.42 0.08 -37.35
N ALA A 164 19.30 -0.77 -37.90
CA ALA A 164 18.95 -2.12 -38.31
C ALA A 164 18.39 -3.01 -37.19
N LYS A 165 18.71 -2.66 -35.93
CA LYS A 165 18.17 -3.32 -34.74
C LYS A 165 17.16 -2.44 -34.00
N GLU A 166 17.51 -1.18 -33.73
CA GLU A 166 16.69 -0.23 -32.96
C GLU A 166 16.94 1.22 -33.39
N PRO A 167 16.01 2.15 -33.10
CA PRO A 167 16.28 3.57 -33.14
C PRO A 167 17.45 3.97 -32.20
N LEU A 168 18.15 5.03 -32.56
CA LEU A 168 19.23 5.62 -31.75
C LEU A 168 18.65 6.13 -30.41
N PRO A 169 19.19 5.72 -29.24
CA PRO A 169 18.66 6.13 -27.94
C PRO A 169 18.78 7.64 -27.69
N ALA A 170 17.73 8.26 -27.16
CA ALA A 170 17.76 9.66 -26.75
C ALA A 170 18.39 9.84 -25.34
N GLY A 171 18.90 11.02 -25.04
CA GLY A 171 19.29 11.42 -23.68
C GLY A 171 20.71 11.95 -23.52
N ASP A 172 21.52 11.95 -24.58
CA ASP A 172 22.91 12.42 -24.57
C ASP A 172 22.93 13.94 -24.77
N VAL A 173 22.49 14.70 -23.76
CA VAL A 173 22.12 16.13 -23.89
C VAL A 173 23.31 17.02 -24.25
N ASP A 174 24.52 16.61 -23.87
CA ASP A 174 25.77 17.31 -24.17
C ASP A 174 26.59 16.67 -25.32
N ALA A 175 26.04 15.63 -25.95
CA ALA A 175 26.66 14.87 -27.04
C ALA A 175 28.04 14.30 -26.68
N ASN A 176 28.24 13.89 -25.42
CA ASN A 176 29.48 13.29 -24.92
C ASN A 176 29.58 11.77 -25.19
N ALA A 177 28.59 11.19 -25.88
CA ALA A 177 28.45 9.77 -26.18
C ALA A 177 28.17 8.89 -24.95
N LYS A 178 27.57 9.46 -23.90
CA LYS A 178 27.13 8.75 -22.69
C LYS A 178 25.71 9.17 -22.31
N LEU A 179 24.98 8.26 -21.67
CA LEU A 179 23.75 8.58 -20.96
C LEU A 179 23.99 8.38 -19.47
N ILE A 180 23.81 9.45 -18.71
CA ILE A 180 24.03 9.46 -17.27
C ILE A 180 22.78 10.08 -16.63
N SER A 181 21.97 9.27 -15.96
CA SER A 181 20.75 9.77 -15.29
C SER A 181 20.95 10.12 -13.81
N SER A 182 22.01 9.63 -13.18
CA SER A 182 22.39 9.95 -11.80
C SER A 182 23.90 9.83 -11.58
N GLY A 183 24.46 10.69 -10.73
CA GLY A 183 25.90 10.79 -10.47
C GLY A 183 26.52 12.12 -10.96
N PRO A 184 27.85 12.31 -10.83
CA PRO A 184 28.53 13.51 -11.34
C PRO A 184 28.39 13.64 -12.85
N SER A 185 28.27 14.88 -13.35
CA SER A 185 28.16 15.21 -14.78
C SER A 185 27.02 14.48 -15.50
N ASN A 186 25.87 14.36 -14.85
CA ASN A 186 24.69 13.69 -15.41
C ASN A 186 23.90 14.60 -16.39
N ASP A 187 23.21 13.99 -17.34
CA ASP A 187 22.42 14.68 -18.36
C ASP A 187 21.15 15.35 -17.78
N VAL A 188 20.68 14.86 -16.62
CA VAL A 188 19.50 15.39 -15.92
C VAL A 188 19.73 16.82 -15.43
N THR A 189 20.91 17.10 -14.84
CA THR A 189 21.25 18.43 -14.35
C THR A 189 21.48 19.41 -15.49
N ILE A 190 21.99 18.94 -16.63
CA ILE A 190 22.12 19.74 -17.84
C ILE A 190 20.72 20.11 -18.36
N LEU A 191 19.82 19.12 -18.47
CA LEU A 191 18.43 19.34 -18.89
C LEU A 191 17.71 20.35 -17.99
N LEU A 192 17.79 20.17 -16.68
CA LEU A 192 17.21 21.08 -15.71
C LEU A 192 17.84 22.48 -15.78
N GLY A 193 19.16 22.54 -15.97
CA GLY A 193 19.91 23.80 -16.07
C GLY A 193 19.40 24.69 -17.21
N TYR A 194 19.13 24.12 -18.39
CA TYR A 194 18.55 24.85 -19.52
C TYR A 194 17.17 25.44 -19.19
N ILE A 195 16.31 24.67 -18.52
CA ILE A 195 14.98 25.14 -18.11
C ILE A 195 15.08 26.27 -17.09
N LEU A 196 15.92 26.10 -16.06
CA LEU A 196 16.02 27.09 -14.97
C LEU A 196 16.70 28.39 -15.37
N THR A 197 17.60 28.34 -16.36
CA THR A 197 18.37 29.51 -16.83
C THR A 197 17.74 30.23 -18.02
N GLU A 198 16.62 29.73 -18.55
CA GLU A 198 15.87 30.39 -19.63
C GLU A 198 15.41 31.80 -19.19
N PRO A 199 15.79 32.88 -19.91
CA PRO A 199 15.43 34.24 -19.54
C PRO A 199 13.93 34.49 -19.34
N GLN A 200 13.06 33.76 -20.05
CA GLN A 200 11.61 33.84 -19.88
C GLN A 200 11.07 33.04 -18.69
N ASN A 201 11.87 32.18 -18.06
CA ASN A 201 11.54 31.47 -16.83
C ASN A 201 11.91 32.30 -15.59
N SER A 202 11.28 33.47 -15.44
CA SER A 202 11.61 34.45 -14.39
C SER A 202 11.40 33.94 -12.95
N GLN A 203 10.64 32.86 -12.79
CA GLN A 203 10.36 32.21 -11.50
C GLN A 203 11.27 30.99 -11.24
N GLN A 204 12.18 30.65 -12.18
CA GLN A 204 13.03 29.46 -12.11
C GLN A 204 12.22 28.17 -11.82
N SER A 205 11.07 28.03 -12.48
CA SER A 205 10.22 26.85 -12.31
C SER A 205 10.81 25.67 -13.08
N ALA A 206 11.00 24.52 -12.41
CA ALA A 206 11.38 23.28 -13.06
C ALA A 206 10.29 22.75 -14.02
N ASN A 207 9.03 23.20 -13.87
CA ASN A 207 7.91 22.82 -14.74
C ASN A 207 7.75 23.75 -15.96
N TYR A 208 8.67 24.71 -16.15
CA TYR A 208 8.62 25.61 -17.29
C TYR A 208 8.83 24.83 -18.59
N ARG A 209 7.95 25.07 -19.57
CA ARG A 209 7.97 24.42 -20.89
C ARG A 209 8.87 25.22 -21.82
N LEU A 210 10.07 24.71 -22.08
CA LEU A 210 11.05 25.37 -22.94
C LEU A 210 10.77 25.03 -24.41
N ASN A 211 10.14 25.96 -25.15
CA ASN A 211 9.71 25.75 -26.53
C ASN A 211 10.82 26.15 -27.52
N GLY A 212 11.18 25.25 -28.43
CA GLY A 212 12.14 25.55 -29.51
C GLY A 212 12.97 24.34 -29.90
N TYR A 213 14.05 24.60 -30.64
CA TYR A 213 15.01 23.59 -31.06
C TYR A 213 16.18 23.56 -30.06
N PHE A 214 16.10 22.64 -29.10
CA PHE A 214 17.09 22.50 -28.03
C PHE A 214 17.69 21.09 -27.99
N ASN A 215 18.90 20.96 -27.44
CA ASN A 215 19.50 19.64 -27.17
C ASN A 215 18.71 18.88 -26.09
N THR A 216 18.01 19.60 -25.22
CA THR A 216 17.23 19.03 -24.12
C THR A 216 15.88 18.44 -24.54
N ASP A 217 15.42 18.72 -25.75
CA ASP A 217 14.19 18.16 -26.33
C ASP A 217 14.48 16.74 -26.86
N LEU A 218 14.45 15.77 -25.95
CA LEU A 218 14.81 14.38 -26.18
C LEU A 218 13.73 13.65 -26.98
N ASN A 219 12.46 14.03 -26.82
CA ASN A 219 11.35 13.45 -27.57
C ASN A 219 11.14 14.11 -28.97
N LEU A 220 11.87 15.19 -29.28
CA LEU A 220 11.84 15.92 -30.55
C LEU A 220 10.45 16.51 -30.89
N ASP A 221 9.65 16.82 -29.86
CA ASP A 221 8.35 17.46 -30.04
C ASP A 221 8.45 18.99 -30.13
N GLY A 222 9.63 19.58 -29.92
CA GLY A 222 9.85 21.03 -29.90
C GLY A 222 9.58 21.70 -28.56
N VAL A 223 9.42 20.92 -27.48
CA VAL A 223 9.24 21.42 -26.12
C VAL A 223 10.01 20.54 -25.13
N THR A 224 11.02 21.11 -24.46
CA THR A 224 11.65 20.45 -23.32
C THR A 224 10.80 20.59 -22.06
N VAL A 225 10.52 19.46 -21.41
CA VAL A 225 9.81 19.36 -20.13
C VAL A 225 10.61 18.50 -19.16
N TYR A 226 10.90 19.01 -17.96
CA TYR A 226 11.60 18.26 -16.91
C TYR A 226 10.65 17.39 -16.07
N ALA A 227 9.49 17.92 -15.69
CA ALA A 227 8.49 17.23 -14.89
C ALA A 227 7.07 17.49 -15.42
N GLY A 228 6.22 16.45 -15.38
CA GLY A 228 4.89 16.43 -16.02
C GLY A 228 4.72 15.27 -17.02
N PRO A 229 3.54 15.11 -17.65
CA PRO A 229 3.32 14.08 -18.65
C PRO A 229 4.20 14.31 -19.90
N ASN A 230 4.61 13.23 -20.56
CA ASN A 230 5.48 13.24 -21.75
C ASN A 230 6.80 14.01 -21.59
N ASN A 231 7.32 14.11 -20.37
CA ASN A 231 8.58 14.80 -20.10
C ASN A 231 9.80 14.07 -20.70
N ASP A 232 10.84 14.82 -21.00
CA ASP A 232 12.10 14.33 -21.59
C ASP A 232 12.92 13.51 -20.60
N LEU A 233 12.85 13.88 -19.31
CA LEU A 233 13.59 13.22 -18.24
C LEU A 233 13.30 11.71 -18.18
N ASN A 234 12.03 11.32 -18.33
CA ASN A 234 11.60 9.94 -18.33
C ASN A 234 12.23 9.13 -19.46
N LEU A 235 12.46 9.75 -20.62
CA LEU A 235 13.07 9.08 -21.77
C LEU A 235 14.55 8.75 -21.48
N LEU A 236 15.31 9.73 -20.99
CA LEU A 236 16.69 9.54 -20.52
C LEU A 236 16.79 8.49 -19.41
N GLN A 237 15.96 8.62 -18.36
CA GLN A 237 16.00 7.73 -17.20
C GLN A 237 15.61 6.31 -17.58
N SER A 238 14.60 6.13 -18.43
CA SER A 238 14.22 4.82 -18.95
C SER A 238 15.37 4.20 -19.74
N ASN A 239 16.08 4.98 -20.53
CA ASN A 239 17.18 4.46 -21.33
C ASN A 239 18.36 3.95 -20.48
N VAL A 240 18.65 4.63 -19.37
CA VAL A 240 19.66 4.19 -18.41
C VAL A 240 19.20 2.98 -17.60
N LEU A 241 17.99 3.05 -17.04
CA LEU A 241 17.45 2.04 -16.13
C LEU A 241 17.23 0.70 -16.83
N LEU A 242 16.75 0.75 -18.07
CA LEU A 242 16.37 -0.42 -18.87
C LEU A 242 17.48 -0.90 -19.80
N HIS A 243 18.68 -0.32 -19.72
CA HIS A 243 19.80 -0.74 -20.56
C HIS A 243 20.11 -2.23 -20.34
N PRO A 244 20.31 -3.06 -21.39
CA PRO A 244 20.48 -4.51 -21.25
C PRO A 244 21.62 -4.95 -20.32
N ASN A 245 22.69 -4.14 -20.25
CA ASN A 245 23.84 -4.38 -19.37
C ASN A 245 23.65 -3.83 -17.94
N ASN A 246 22.56 -3.09 -17.68
CA ASN A 246 22.20 -2.62 -16.35
C ASN A 246 21.41 -3.71 -15.59
N HIS A 247 22.06 -4.82 -15.29
CA HIS A 247 21.42 -5.98 -14.66
C HIS A 247 20.86 -5.70 -13.25
N SER A 248 21.34 -4.64 -12.61
CA SER A 248 20.92 -4.17 -11.29
C SER A 248 19.78 -3.16 -11.33
N PHE A 249 19.38 -2.67 -12.50
CA PHE A 249 18.42 -1.55 -12.66
C PHE A 249 18.85 -0.33 -11.82
N SER A 250 20.15 -0.01 -11.84
CA SER A 250 20.67 1.12 -11.09
C SER A 250 20.55 2.42 -11.88
N MET A 251 20.05 3.47 -11.23
CA MET A 251 19.97 4.82 -11.82
C MET A 251 21.33 5.47 -12.03
N ASN A 252 22.39 5.01 -11.35
CA ASN A 252 23.76 5.52 -11.56
C ASN A 252 24.56 4.70 -12.59
N PHE A 253 23.91 3.79 -13.32
CA PHE A 253 24.54 3.07 -14.42
C PHE A 253 24.86 4.05 -15.55
N ILE A 254 26.05 3.96 -16.14
CA ILE A 254 26.46 4.80 -17.27
C ILE A 254 26.30 3.98 -18.54
N VAL A 255 25.45 4.45 -19.45
CA VAL A 255 25.36 3.89 -20.80
C VAL A 255 26.40 4.58 -21.67
N GLU A 256 27.23 3.81 -22.37
CA GLU A 256 28.20 4.34 -23.34
C GLU A 256 27.75 3.99 -24.77
N GLY A 257 27.99 4.89 -25.73
CA GLY A 257 27.70 4.64 -27.14
C GLY A 257 28.44 3.40 -27.69
N ALA A 258 27.72 2.53 -28.41
CA ALA A 258 28.21 1.20 -28.83
C ALA A 258 28.86 1.16 -30.22
N LYS A 259 29.79 0.21 -30.43
CA LYS A 259 30.17 -0.31 -31.76
C LYS A 259 29.08 -1.26 -32.28
N LEU A 260 28.65 -1.14 -33.55
CA LEU A 260 27.56 -1.98 -34.10
C LEU A 260 27.86 -3.49 -34.18
N SER A 261 29.04 -3.97 -33.77
CA SER A 261 29.28 -5.42 -33.61
C SER A 261 28.53 -6.02 -32.41
N HIS A 262 28.18 -5.21 -31.39
CA HIS A 262 27.50 -5.68 -30.16
C HIS A 262 26.45 -4.68 -29.63
N ALA A 263 25.86 -3.85 -30.49
CA ALA A 263 24.68 -3.07 -30.09
C ALA A 263 23.53 -4.05 -29.75
N LEU A 264 23.30 -4.24 -28.44
CA LEU A 264 22.14 -4.91 -27.87
C LEU A 264 21.01 -3.86 -27.74
N PRO A 265 19.78 -4.24 -28.07
CA PRO A 265 18.67 -3.31 -28.24
C PRO A 265 18.27 -2.64 -26.92
N LEU A 266 17.98 -1.34 -26.98
CA LEU A 266 17.40 -0.58 -25.87
C LEU A 266 15.87 -0.68 -25.97
N HIS A 267 15.33 -1.85 -25.63
CA HIS A 267 13.90 -2.11 -25.60
C HIS A 267 13.23 -1.38 -24.43
N ALA A 268 12.06 -0.77 -24.67
CA ALA A 268 11.12 -0.53 -23.58
C ALA A 268 10.64 -1.90 -23.06
N LEU A 269 11.11 -2.32 -21.87
CA LEU A 269 10.83 -3.67 -21.34
C LEU A 269 9.35 -4.02 -21.45
N THR A 270 9.07 -5.06 -22.22
CA THR A 270 7.75 -5.66 -22.37
C THR A 270 7.40 -6.46 -21.13
N ALA A 271 6.10 -6.70 -20.91
CA ALA A 271 5.67 -7.57 -19.82
C ALA A 271 6.26 -9.00 -19.94
N ASN A 272 6.49 -9.49 -21.16
CA ASN A 272 7.07 -10.81 -21.40
C ASN A 272 8.55 -10.87 -20.99
N GLU A 273 9.32 -9.82 -21.24
CA GLU A 273 10.72 -9.73 -20.80
C GLU A 273 10.84 -9.67 -19.28
N LEU A 274 10.00 -8.87 -18.62
CA LEU A 274 9.94 -8.79 -17.15
C LEU A 274 9.54 -10.13 -16.53
N LEU A 275 8.54 -10.80 -17.11
CA LEU A 275 8.09 -12.12 -16.68
C LEU A 275 9.21 -13.16 -16.83
N ALA A 276 9.89 -13.19 -17.98
CA ALA A 276 11.01 -14.09 -18.22
C ALA A 276 12.17 -13.84 -17.25
N ALA A 277 12.49 -12.56 -16.97
CA ALA A 277 13.52 -12.19 -16.02
C ALA A 277 13.16 -12.59 -14.58
N ALA A 278 11.90 -12.43 -14.16
CA ALA A 278 11.44 -12.83 -12.84
C ALA A 278 11.49 -14.36 -12.65
N LEU A 279 11.09 -15.12 -13.68
CA LEU A 279 11.21 -16.59 -13.67
C LEU A 279 12.68 -17.04 -13.64
N ALA A 280 13.57 -16.37 -14.36
CA ALA A 280 15.01 -16.66 -14.31
C ALA A 280 15.60 -16.37 -12.90
N GLU A 281 15.16 -15.29 -12.26
CA GLU A 281 15.56 -14.96 -10.89
C GLU A 281 15.09 -16.02 -9.88
N LEU A 282 13.85 -16.50 -10.01
CA LEU A 282 13.34 -17.60 -9.19
C LEU A 282 14.14 -18.89 -9.42
N ALA A 283 14.46 -19.21 -10.67
CA ALA A 283 15.27 -20.39 -10.99
C ALA A 283 16.67 -20.32 -10.33
N ASN A 284 17.30 -19.13 -10.31
CA ASN A 284 18.57 -18.92 -9.64
C ASN A 284 18.45 -19.10 -8.11
N LYS A 285 17.40 -18.55 -7.51
CA LYS A 285 17.14 -18.66 -6.06
C LYS A 285 16.80 -20.08 -5.60
N LYS A 286 16.29 -20.94 -6.51
CA LYS A 286 15.96 -22.34 -6.23
C LYS A 286 17.18 -23.26 -6.19
N ALA A 287 18.32 -22.81 -6.71
CA ALA A 287 19.57 -23.57 -6.65
C ALA A 287 20.07 -23.64 -5.21
N ILE A 288 20.58 -24.81 -4.79
CA ILE A 288 21.12 -25.01 -3.44
C ILE A 288 22.39 -24.15 -3.30
N PRO A 289 22.44 -23.24 -2.33
CA PRO A 289 23.62 -22.42 -2.07
C PRO A 289 24.88 -23.27 -1.84
N PRO A 290 26.05 -22.87 -2.39
CA PRO A 290 27.30 -23.62 -2.22
C PRO A 290 27.67 -23.84 -0.74
N LEU A 291 27.48 -22.82 0.11
CA LEU A 291 27.66 -22.93 1.56
C LEU A 291 26.87 -24.09 2.16
N LEU A 292 25.57 -24.21 1.85
CA LEU A 292 24.72 -25.28 2.38
C LEU A 292 25.19 -26.67 1.93
N THR A 293 25.64 -26.78 0.69
CA THR A 293 26.28 -28.01 0.18
C THR A 293 27.58 -28.31 0.92
N ALA A 294 28.40 -27.30 1.21
CA ALA A 294 29.64 -27.46 1.96
C ALA A 294 29.39 -27.83 3.44
N LEU A 295 28.33 -27.29 4.05
CA LEU A 295 27.97 -27.56 5.44
C LEU A 295 27.38 -28.95 5.63
N TYR A 296 26.55 -29.46 4.72
CA TYR A 296 25.80 -30.71 4.96
C TYR A 296 26.04 -31.82 3.93
N GLY A 297 26.46 -31.49 2.70
CA GLY A 297 26.52 -32.46 1.61
C GLY A 297 25.18 -33.20 1.46
N THR A 298 25.20 -34.52 1.63
CA THR A 298 24.01 -35.39 1.59
C THR A 298 23.55 -35.88 2.97
N THR A 299 24.13 -35.38 4.06
CA THR A 299 23.82 -35.86 5.41
C THR A 299 22.50 -35.29 5.93
N ALA A 300 21.85 -36.06 6.82
CA ALA A 300 20.70 -35.57 7.58
C ALA A 300 21.08 -34.39 8.49
N ILE A 301 20.13 -33.50 8.76
CA ILE A 301 20.28 -32.31 9.59
C ILE A 301 19.45 -32.52 10.86
N ALA A 302 20.10 -32.50 12.01
CA ALA A 302 19.45 -32.62 13.32
C ALA A 302 19.98 -31.54 14.27
N TYR A 303 19.11 -30.62 14.66
CA TYR A 303 19.41 -29.54 15.60
C TYR A 303 18.16 -29.16 16.39
N ALA A 304 18.19 -29.40 17.70
CA ALA A 304 17.09 -29.14 18.63
C ALA A 304 17.55 -28.12 19.68
N PRO A 305 17.25 -26.82 19.49
CA PRO A 305 17.65 -25.75 20.42
C PRO A 305 16.76 -25.67 21.66
N GLY A 306 15.53 -26.18 21.59
CA GLY A 306 14.50 -26.10 22.63
C GLY A 306 13.78 -24.74 22.67
N HIS A 307 12.66 -24.70 23.39
CA HIS A 307 11.75 -23.55 23.43
C HIS A 307 12.36 -22.24 24.00
N ASN A 308 13.25 -22.30 25.00
CA ASN A 308 13.85 -21.09 25.58
C ASN A 308 15.05 -20.58 24.76
N THR A 309 14.83 -20.33 23.48
CA THR A 309 15.83 -19.85 22.51
C THR A 309 15.20 -18.83 21.56
N GLN A 310 16.02 -18.19 20.73
CA GLN A 310 15.59 -17.13 19.85
C GLN A 310 15.44 -17.60 18.39
N LEU A 311 14.53 -16.99 17.64
CA LEU A 311 14.40 -17.16 16.19
C LEU A 311 15.06 -15.97 15.46
N LEU A 312 15.47 -16.18 14.20
CA LEU A 312 16.16 -15.15 13.42
C LEU A 312 15.34 -14.81 12.16
N GLU A 313 14.52 -13.78 12.23
CA GLU A 313 13.63 -13.42 11.11
C GLU A 313 14.38 -12.64 10.02
N ILE A 314 14.23 -13.08 8.77
CA ILE A 314 14.80 -12.43 7.59
C ILE A 314 13.67 -11.89 6.73
N ASP A 315 13.76 -10.61 6.39
CA ASP A 315 12.78 -9.99 5.51
C ASP A 315 12.88 -10.57 4.09
N PRO A 316 11.75 -10.80 3.39
CA PRO A 316 11.75 -11.45 2.08
C PRO A 316 12.59 -10.74 1.00
N TRP A 317 12.78 -9.42 1.10
CA TRP A 317 13.54 -8.62 0.15
C TRP A 317 15.03 -8.47 0.49
N VAL A 318 15.48 -8.98 1.65
CA VAL A 318 16.89 -8.92 2.03
C VAL A 318 17.66 -9.96 1.21
N GLU A 319 18.67 -9.50 0.47
CA GLU A 319 19.61 -10.37 -0.24
C GLU A 319 20.89 -10.58 0.59
N ASN A 320 21.68 -11.60 0.22
CA ASN A 320 22.95 -11.95 0.86
C ASN A 320 22.85 -12.42 2.33
N VAL A 321 21.66 -12.86 2.75
CA VAL A 321 21.43 -13.55 4.02
C VAL A 321 20.74 -14.87 3.73
N LEU A 322 21.26 -15.94 4.31
CA LEU A 322 20.87 -17.31 4.03
C LEU A 322 20.54 -18.04 5.34
N PRO A 323 19.32 -18.55 5.51
CA PRO A 323 19.03 -19.56 6.52
C PRO A 323 19.97 -20.76 6.34
N ILE A 324 20.81 -21.02 7.34
CA ILE A 324 21.68 -22.21 7.35
C ILE A 324 21.08 -23.35 8.17
N LEU A 325 20.19 -23.02 9.12
CA LEU A 325 19.33 -23.97 9.82
C LEU A 325 17.91 -23.42 9.86
N SER A 326 17.00 -24.13 9.21
CA SER A 326 15.56 -23.91 9.34
C SER A 326 14.94 -25.07 10.09
N GLY A 327 14.04 -24.77 11.04
CA GLY A 327 13.24 -25.76 11.71
C GLY A 327 12.16 -26.35 10.80
N THR A 328 11.58 -27.47 11.20
CA THR A 328 10.52 -28.15 10.43
C THR A 328 9.21 -27.36 10.35
N GLU A 329 9.00 -26.37 11.23
CA GLU A 329 7.90 -25.41 11.12
C GLU A 329 8.26 -24.20 10.22
N GLY A 330 9.48 -24.17 9.69
CA GLY A 330 9.98 -23.17 8.76
C GLY A 330 10.54 -21.92 9.41
N ASN A 331 10.83 -21.95 10.72
CA ASN A 331 11.49 -20.84 11.40
C ASN A 331 13.01 -20.95 11.26
N THR A 332 13.69 -19.82 11.05
CA THR A 332 15.16 -19.81 10.95
C THR A 332 15.79 -19.85 12.35
N LEU A 333 16.55 -20.91 12.62
CA LEU A 333 17.26 -21.16 13.88
C LEU A 333 18.71 -20.63 13.83
N ALA A 334 19.29 -20.61 12.62
CA ALA A 334 20.59 -20.03 12.35
C ALA A 334 20.68 -19.50 10.91
N LEU A 335 21.44 -18.43 10.72
CA LEU A 335 21.68 -17.83 9.41
C LEU A 335 23.16 -17.52 9.19
N ALA A 336 23.54 -17.37 7.92
CA ALA A 336 24.83 -16.86 7.49
C ALA A 336 24.61 -15.74 6.46
N GLY A 337 25.52 -14.78 6.40
CA GLY A 337 25.46 -13.71 5.41
C GLY A 337 26.81 -13.09 5.16
N ASN A 338 26.84 -12.14 4.23
CA ASN A 338 28.04 -11.42 3.86
C ASN A 338 27.75 -9.94 3.65
N THR A 339 28.69 -9.11 4.10
CA THR A 339 28.80 -7.71 3.68
C THR A 339 29.72 -7.62 2.46
N ALA A 340 29.99 -6.40 1.98
CA ALA A 340 30.97 -6.18 0.92
C ALA A 340 32.38 -6.69 1.29
N SER A 341 32.72 -6.74 2.59
CA SER A 341 34.09 -7.00 3.06
C SER A 341 34.21 -8.19 4.00
N ALA A 342 33.14 -8.60 4.70
CA ALA A 342 33.20 -9.65 5.73
C ALA A 342 32.05 -10.65 5.63
N ARG A 343 32.26 -11.83 6.22
CA ARG A 343 31.26 -12.88 6.39
C ARG A 343 30.76 -12.90 7.82
N TYR A 344 29.53 -13.34 8.02
CA TYR A 344 28.98 -13.47 9.35
C TYR A 344 28.00 -14.63 9.48
N ALA A 345 27.78 -15.08 10.71
CA ALA A 345 26.76 -16.06 11.04
C ALA A 345 26.10 -15.73 12.38
N ALA A 346 24.84 -16.10 12.55
CA ALA A 346 24.07 -15.89 13.75
C ALA A 346 23.32 -17.16 14.17
N PHE A 347 23.23 -17.40 15.47
CA PHE A 347 22.45 -18.48 16.06
C PHE A 347 21.52 -17.95 17.14
N GLY A 348 20.31 -18.52 17.20
CA GLY A 348 19.32 -18.28 18.25
C GLY A 348 19.70 -18.80 19.64
N VAL A 349 20.73 -19.64 19.71
CA VAL A 349 21.36 -20.14 20.94
C VAL A 349 22.80 -20.58 20.64
N PRO A 350 23.76 -20.51 21.58
CA PRO A 350 25.13 -20.93 21.30
C PRO A 350 25.16 -22.45 21.07
N PRO A 351 25.58 -22.96 19.90
CA PRO A 351 25.57 -24.41 19.64
C PRO A 351 26.38 -25.23 20.66
N THR A 352 27.45 -24.64 21.19
CA THR A 352 28.31 -25.26 22.21
C THR A 352 27.60 -25.50 23.54
N ASP A 353 26.53 -24.77 23.83
CA ASP A 353 25.72 -25.00 25.02
C ASP A 353 24.93 -26.31 24.90
N LEU A 354 24.48 -26.65 23.69
CA LEU A 354 23.82 -27.91 23.37
C LEU A 354 24.84 -29.07 23.36
N PHE A 355 26.01 -28.87 22.76
CA PHE A 355 27.05 -29.92 22.70
C PHE A 355 27.52 -30.31 24.10
N ALA A 356 27.75 -29.33 24.98
CA ALA A 356 28.13 -29.58 26.38
C ALA A 356 27.05 -30.33 27.17
N ALA A 357 25.79 -30.22 26.77
CA ALA A 357 24.66 -30.97 27.32
C ALA A 357 24.44 -32.34 26.66
N GLY A 358 25.28 -32.75 25.69
CA GLY A 358 25.12 -33.98 24.92
C GLY A 358 23.99 -33.94 23.89
N GLN A 359 23.53 -32.74 23.51
CA GLN A 359 22.42 -32.50 22.59
C GLN A 359 22.94 -31.96 21.25
N SER A 360 22.19 -32.21 20.16
CA SER A 360 22.48 -31.70 18.81
C SER A 360 23.90 -32.01 18.30
N LEU A 361 24.53 -33.09 18.77
CA LEU A 361 25.91 -33.46 18.42
C LEU A 361 26.12 -33.71 16.93
N ALA A 362 25.07 -34.08 16.19
CA ALA A 362 25.11 -34.20 14.73
C ALA A 362 25.48 -32.87 14.04
N PHE A 363 25.24 -31.73 14.68
CA PHE A 363 25.56 -30.40 14.17
C PHE A 363 26.98 -29.93 14.50
N GLU A 364 27.76 -30.64 15.33
CA GLU A 364 29.11 -30.23 15.71
C GLU A 364 30.07 -30.15 14.51
N ALA A 365 30.05 -31.14 13.62
CA ALA A 365 30.87 -31.14 12.41
C ALA A 365 30.46 -30.04 11.39
N PRO A 366 29.16 -29.84 11.08
CA PRO A 366 28.71 -28.66 10.36
C PRO A 366 29.13 -27.33 10.99
N PHE A 367 29.07 -27.19 12.32
CA PHE A 367 29.50 -25.97 13.01
C PHE A 367 31.00 -25.70 12.79
N GLY A 368 31.86 -26.73 12.84
CA GLY A 368 33.27 -26.60 12.48
C GLY A 368 33.50 -26.15 11.04
N ARG A 369 32.70 -26.67 10.08
CA ARG A 369 32.75 -26.22 8.68
C ARG A 369 32.30 -24.77 8.52
N LEU A 370 31.30 -24.34 9.26
CA LEU A 370 30.88 -22.93 9.29
C LEU A 370 32.00 -22.00 9.76
N LEU A 371 32.77 -22.41 10.78
CA LEU A 371 33.95 -21.65 11.21
C LEU A 371 35.02 -21.58 10.12
N ALA A 372 35.24 -22.66 9.38
CA ALA A 372 36.16 -22.66 8.23
C ALA A 372 35.70 -21.68 7.15
N TRP A 373 34.39 -21.68 6.82
CA TRP A 373 33.81 -20.74 5.86
C TRP A 373 33.92 -19.29 6.34
N LEU A 374 33.67 -19.00 7.62
CA LEU A 374 33.85 -17.66 8.17
C LEU A 374 35.29 -17.17 7.96
N LEU A 375 36.29 -18.04 8.18
CA LEU A 375 37.71 -17.68 8.07
C LEU A 375 38.23 -17.62 6.62
N ALA A 376 37.85 -18.58 5.77
CA ALA A 376 38.45 -18.77 4.43
C ALA A 376 37.53 -18.40 3.26
N GLY A 377 36.20 -18.31 3.48
CA GLY A 377 35.22 -18.05 2.43
C GLY A 377 34.94 -19.26 1.54
N GLU A 378 34.60 -19.02 0.28
CA GLU A 378 34.33 -20.05 -0.73
C GLU A 378 35.42 -20.06 -1.83
N PRO A 379 35.84 -21.25 -2.30
CA PRO A 379 35.43 -22.58 -1.84
C PRO A 379 35.90 -22.87 -0.41
N LEU A 380 35.10 -23.65 0.35
CA LEU A 380 35.38 -23.92 1.75
C LEU A 380 36.71 -24.67 1.91
N ASP A 381 37.67 -24.06 2.62
CA ASP A 381 38.97 -24.66 2.93
C ASP A 381 39.07 -25.02 4.41
N SER A 382 38.89 -26.31 4.71
CA SER A 382 39.04 -26.83 6.08
C SER A 382 40.48 -26.76 6.60
N ALA A 383 41.50 -26.56 5.76
CA ALA A 383 42.89 -26.44 6.21
C ALA A 383 43.09 -25.22 7.12
N VAL A 384 42.29 -24.16 6.95
CA VAL A 384 42.33 -22.96 7.80
C VAL A 384 42.14 -23.29 9.28
N LEU A 385 41.36 -24.33 9.61
CA LEU A 385 41.11 -24.77 10.98
C LEU A 385 42.36 -25.35 11.66
N THR A 386 43.31 -25.87 10.88
CA THR A 386 44.57 -26.44 11.39
C THR A 386 45.66 -25.38 11.62
N THR A 387 45.47 -24.17 11.10
CA THR A 387 46.39 -23.04 11.27
C THR A 387 46.10 -22.28 12.57
N ARG A 388 47.10 -21.55 13.08
CA ARG A 388 46.92 -20.73 14.29
C ARG A 388 46.02 -19.54 13.99
N GLN A 389 44.84 -19.51 14.63
CA GLN A 389 43.91 -18.39 14.59
C GLN A 389 43.89 -17.63 15.91
N THR A 390 43.51 -16.35 15.86
CA THR A 390 43.21 -15.55 17.06
C THR A 390 41.72 -15.27 17.10
N VAL A 391 41.02 -15.73 18.13
CA VAL A 391 39.57 -15.54 18.30
C VAL A 391 39.32 -14.55 19.42
N ALA A 392 38.64 -13.44 19.11
CA ALA A 392 38.17 -12.48 20.10
C ALA A 392 36.77 -12.88 20.58
N LEU A 393 36.61 -13.12 21.88
CA LEU A 393 35.32 -13.42 22.52
C LEU A 393 34.82 -12.21 23.30
N SER A 394 33.77 -11.56 22.79
CA SER A 394 33.01 -10.51 23.46
C SER A 394 31.62 -11.02 23.79
N MET A 395 31.57 -11.97 24.73
CA MET A 395 30.32 -12.55 25.23
C MET A 395 30.11 -12.16 26.68
N THR A 396 28.95 -11.65 27.07
CA THR A 396 28.65 -11.28 28.46
C THR A 396 28.21 -12.49 29.28
N ALA A 397 27.55 -13.48 28.67
CA ALA A 397 27.09 -14.69 29.33
C ALA A 397 28.27 -15.62 29.69
N ALA A 398 28.79 -15.49 30.92
CA ALA A 398 29.99 -16.20 31.38
C ALA A 398 29.92 -17.73 31.24
N GLY A 399 28.73 -18.31 31.45
CA GLY A 399 28.51 -19.76 31.29
C GLY A 399 28.72 -20.23 29.87
N SER A 400 28.02 -19.62 28.90
CA SER A 400 28.15 -19.95 27.48
C SER A 400 29.53 -19.60 26.93
N ARG A 401 30.12 -18.47 27.36
CA ARG A 401 31.52 -18.10 27.05
C ARG A 401 32.51 -19.19 27.46
N SER A 402 32.37 -19.74 28.68
CA SER A 402 33.23 -20.80 29.19
C SER A 402 33.10 -22.11 28.39
N LYS A 403 31.87 -22.50 28.04
CA LYS A 403 31.61 -23.70 27.22
C LYS A 403 32.20 -23.56 25.81
N LEU A 404 31.98 -22.42 25.14
CA LEU A 404 32.57 -22.13 23.83
C LEU A 404 34.10 -22.17 23.87
N LYS A 405 34.71 -21.50 24.87
CA LYS A 405 36.16 -21.49 25.06
C LYS A 405 36.72 -22.90 25.25
N THR A 406 36.06 -23.72 26.06
CA THR A 406 36.45 -25.11 26.31
C THR A 406 36.37 -25.94 25.04
N TRP A 407 35.28 -25.81 24.30
CA TRP A 407 35.07 -26.51 23.03
C TRP A 407 36.11 -26.12 21.98
N LEU A 408 36.37 -24.82 21.79
CA LEU A 408 37.39 -24.32 20.86
C LEU A 408 38.79 -24.82 21.22
N ALA A 409 39.16 -24.83 22.51
CA ALA A 409 40.46 -25.32 22.96
C ALA A 409 40.63 -26.84 22.75
N GLN A 410 39.53 -27.60 22.84
CA GLN A 410 39.53 -29.05 22.59
C GLN A 410 39.63 -29.38 21.09
N GLN A 411 38.84 -28.68 20.26
CA GLN A 411 38.79 -28.94 18.81
C GLN A 411 39.99 -28.34 18.07
N TYR A 412 40.47 -27.16 18.50
CA TYR A 412 41.53 -26.42 17.83
C TYR A 412 42.61 -25.94 18.83
N PRO A 413 43.48 -26.86 19.33
CA PRO A 413 44.44 -26.55 20.39
C PRO A 413 45.47 -25.46 20.04
N THR A 414 45.66 -25.15 18.76
CA THR A 414 46.62 -24.12 18.29
C THR A 414 46.03 -22.71 18.30
N TRP A 415 44.72 -22.55 18.46
CA TRP A 415 44.04 -21.26 18.43
C TRP A 415 44.29 -20.46 19.71
N ALA A 416 44.53 -19.16 19.57
CA ALA A 416 44.64 -18.22 20.66
C ALA A 416 43.28 -17.57 20.93
N ILE A 417 42.73 -17.74 22.14
CA ILE A 417 41.44 -17.18 22.53
C ILE A 417 41.69 -15.96 23.42
N VAL A 418 41.19 -14.80 22.99
CA VAL A 418 41.30 -13.51 23.69
C VAL A 418 39.91 -13.11 24.18
N GLU A 419 39.75 -12.89 25.48
CA GLU A 419 38.48 -12.42 26.05
C GLU A 419 38.44 -10.88 26.07
N CYS A 420 37.41 -10.33 25.45
CA CYS A 420 37.17 -8.90 25.34
C CYS A 420 36.00 -8.51 26.26
N ASN A 421 36.29 -8.26 27.54
CA ASN A 421 35.28 -8.13 28.59
C ASN A 421 34.85 -6.67 28.90
N SER A 422 35.23 -5.69 28.07
CA SER A 422 34.89 -4.28 28.29
C SER A 422 34.68 -3.56 26.96
N VAL A 423 33.59 -2.78 26.87
CA VAL A 423 33.25 -1.96 25.70
C VAL A 423 34.39 -1.02 25.31
N ALA A 424 35.08 -0.43 26.30
CA ALA A 424 36.17 0.52 26.08
C ALA A 424 37.40 -0.08 25.39
N SER A 425 37.59 -1.41 25.46
CA SER A 425 38.75 -2.09 24.86
C SER A 425 38.41 -2.90 23.61
N LEU A 426 37.14 -3.00 23.20
CA LEU A 426 36.70 -3.87 22.09
C LEU A 426 37.47 -3.60 20.79
N ALA A 427 37.59 -2.33 20.39
CA ALA A 427 38.30 -1.97 19.15
C ALA A 427 39.75 -2.47 19.13
N SER A 428 40.48 -2.28 20.24
CA SER A 428 41.85 -2.77 20.39
C SER A 428 41.90 -4.31 20.43
N CYS A 429 40.93 -4.94 21.09
CA CYS A 429 40.85 -6.39 21.24
C CYS A 429 40.57 -7.09 19.90
N TYR A 430 39.69 -6.51 19.07
CA TYR A 430 39.31 -7.05 17.77
C TYR A 430 40.39 -6.85 16.72
N SER A 431 41.28 -5.85 16.88
CA SER A 431 42.28 -5.45 15.88
C SER A 431 43.19 -6.60 15.40
N THR A 432 43.53 -7.56 16.26
CA THR A 432 44.39 -8.73 15.94
C THR A 432 43.61 -10.03 15.73
N ALA A 433 42.29 -10.02 15.91
CA ALA A 433 41.46 -11.20 15.75
C ALA A 433 41.26 -11.59 14.29
N ALA A 434 41.30 -12.89 14.02
CA ALA A 434 40.90 -13.53 12.78
C ALA A 434 39.40 -13.88 12.76
N LEU A 435 38.79 -14.03 13.94
CA LEU A 435 37.34 -14.20 14.12
C LEU A 435 36.88 -13.42 15.36
N VAL A 436 35.80 -12.68 15.22
CA VAL A 436 35.10 -12.02 16.33
C VAL A 436 33.86 -12.83 16.68
N VAL A 437 33.68 -13.16 17.95
CA VAL A 437 32.46 -13.81 18.47
C VAL A 437 31.83 -12.90 19.50
N THR A 438 30.52 -12.68 19.37
CA THR A 438 29.77 -11.80 20.28
C THR A 438 28.37 -12.33 20.57
N ASP A 439 27.75 -11.86 21.65
CA ASP A 439 26.39 -12.22 22.06
C ASP A 439 25.49 -10.99 22.25
N GLY A 440 24.24 -11.22 22.70
CA GLY A 440 23.42 -10.20 23.34
C GLY A 440 23.70 -10.24 24.85
N GLY A 441 23.64 -9.09 25.52
CA GLY A 441 23.69 -9.09 26.99
C GLY A 441 24.37 -7.88 27.63
N SER A 442 24.29 -6.69 27.02
CA SER A 442 24.40 -5.44 27.77
C SER A 442 23.07 -4.67 27.75
N ASN A 443 22.73 -4.06 28.88
CA ASN A 443 21.42 -3.43 29.11
C ASN A 443 21.43 -1.90 28.91
N THR A 444 22.43 -1.33 28.24
CA THR A 444 22.50 0.12 28.03
C THR A 444 22.63 0.52 26.55
N ALA A 445 21.92 1.58 26.17
CA ALA A 445 21.86 2.06 24.79
C ALA A 445 23.22 2.57 24.31
N SER A 446 24.03 3.10 25.23
CA SER A 446 25.42 3.51 24.97
C SER A 446 26.29 2.33 24.57
N ASP A 447 26.12 1.17 25.21
CA ASP A 447 26.90 -0.03 24.86
C ASP A 447 26.44 -0.59 23.52
N ALA A 448 25.14 -0.60 23.23
CA ALA A 448 24.60 -1.03 21.94
C ALA A 448 25.18 -0.23 20.76
N PHE A 449 25.26 1.10 20.90
CA PHE A 449 25.89 1.97 19.90
C PHE A 449 27.38 1.65 19.72
N ALA A 450 28.13 1.56 20.83
CA ALA A 450 29.57 1.32 20.79
C ALA A 450 29.91 -0.07 20.21
N VAL A 451 29.20 -1.12 20.63
CA VAL A 451 29.37 -2.48 20.11
C VAL A 451 29.06 -2.52 18.61
N LYS A 452 27.92 -1.96 18.18
CA LYS A 452 27.54 -1.90 16.76
C LYS A 452 28.61 -1.20 15.93
N GLN A 453 29.14 -0.07 16.39
CA GLN A 453 30.17 0.67 15.66
C GLN A 453 31.48 -0.13 15.54
N VAL A 454 31.94 -0.76 16.61
CA VAL A 454 33.18 -1.56 16.57
C VAL A 454 33.02 -2.80 15.66
N LEU A 455 31.83 -3.40 15.62
CA LEU A 455 31.53 -4.48 14.68
C LEU A 455 31.51 -4.00 13.23
N ILE A 456 30.91 -2.83 12.95
CA ILE A 456 30.97 -2.19 11.62
C ILE A 456 32.43 -2.03 11.18
N ASP A 457 33.28 -1.45 12.03
CA ASP A 457 34.69 -1.21 11.70
C ASP A 457 35.45 -2.53 11.47
N SER A 458 35.14 -3.55 12.28
CA SER A 458 35.76 -4.88 12.16
C SER A 458 35.36 -5.60 10.88
N MET A 459 34.06 -5.56 10.53
CA MET A 459 33.54 -6.12 9.29
C MET A 459 34.07 -5.36 8.07
N ALA A 460 34.21 -4.04 8.15
CA ALA A 460 34.83 -3.23 7.10
C ALA A 460 36.30 -3.60 6.89
N ALA A 461 37.01 -3.96 7.97
CA ALA A 461 38.37 -4.50 7.92
C ALA A 461 38.45 -5.98 7.46
N GLY A 462 37.33 -6.56 7.04
CA GLY A 462 37.24 -7.92 6.51
C GLY A 462 37.25 -9.03 7.56
N LYS A 463 37.06 -8.69 8.85
CA LYS A 463 37.02 -9.67 9.93
C LYS A 463 35.64 -10.33 9.99
N PRO A 464 35.55 -11.67 9.98
CA PRO A 464 34.29 -12.36 10.14
C PRO A 464 33.74 -12.22 11.56
N VAL A 465 32.40 -12.23 11.67
CA VAL A 465 31.67 -12.08 12.94
C VAL A 465 30.71 -13.25 13.15
N LEU A 466 30.77 -13.87 14.32
CA LEU A 466 29.83 -14.90 14.77
C LEU A 466 29.01 -14.35 15.94
N TYR A 467 27.70 -14.24 15.74
CA TYR A 467 26.74 -13.86 16.78
C TYR A 467 26.09 -15.11 17.40
N LEU A 468 26.13 -15.21 18.73
CA LEU A 468 25.53 -16.31 19.48
C LEU A 468 24.57 -15.72 20.51
N HIS A 469 23.27 -15.83 20.29
CA HIS A 469 22.28 -15.26 21.19
C HIS A 469 22.24 -15.99 22.54
N THR A 470 22.23 -15.27 23.66
CA THR A 470 22.35 -15.84 25.03
C THR A 470 21.21 -15.49 25.98
N GLU A 471 20.24 -14.69 25.55
CA GLU A 471 19.14 -14.17 26.39
C GLU A 471 17.86 -15.05 26.33
N GLY A 472 18.00 -16.32 25.95
CA GLY A 472 16.88 -17.23 25.79
C GLY A 472 15.94 -16.80 24.66
N TRP A 473 14.66 -16.60 24.95
CA TRP A 473 13.70 -16.00 24.02
C TRP A 473 13.67 -14.46 24.06
N GLY A 474 14.37 -13.86 25.04
CA GLY A 474 14.40 -12.42 25.26
C GLY A 474 15.22 -11.65 24.24
N VAL A 475 15.23 -10.32 24.37
CA VAL A 475 16.08 -9.41 23.59
C VAL A 475 16.57 -8.26 24.48
N ASP A 476 17.74 -7.74 24.15
CA ASP A 476 18.34 -6.53 24.72
C ASP A 476 18.78 -5.54 23.62
N GLU A 477 19.17 -4.32 24.00
CA GLU A 477 19.54 -3.26 23.04
C GLU A 477 20.76 -3.62 22.17
N VAL A 478 21.73 -4.38 22.70
CA VAL A 478 22.89 -4.87 21.92
C VAL A 478 22.43 -5.92 20.92
N SER A 479 21.59 -6.88 21.34
CA SER A 479 21.07 -7.93 20.46
C SER A 479 20.31 -7.35 19.27
N ILE A 480 19.48 -6.32 19.50
CA ILE A 480 18.74 -5.61 18.45
C ILE A 480 19.71 -4.86 17.53
N ALA A 481 20.72 -4.20 18.08
CA ALA A 481 21.72 -3.46 17.31
C ALA A 481 22.57 -4.37 16.41
N VAL A 482 22.97 -5.54 16.91
CA VAL A 482 23.73 -6.57 16.17
C VAL A 482 22.85 -7.23 15.12
N ALA A 483 21.61 -7.61 15.46
CA ALA A 483 20.65 -8.17 14.52
C ALA A 483 20.41 -7.23 13.33
N SER A 484 20.20 -5.94 13.61
CA SER A 484 20.07 -4.88 12.59
C SER A 484 21.31 -4.77 11.70
N LEU A 485 22.52 -4.83 12.27
CA LEU A 485 23.78 -4.82 11.49
C LEU A 485 23.88 -6.04 10.56
N MET A 486 23.46 -7.20 11.06
CA MET A 486 23.52 -8.49 10.36
C MET A 486 22.25 -8.79 9.54
N ARG A 487 21.36 -7.79 9.38
CA ARG A 487 20.18 -7.83 8.50
C ARG A 487 19.15 -8.92 8.85
N PHE A 488 18.88 -9.10 10.13
CA PHE A 488 17.76 -9.90 10.64
C PHE A 488 17.07 -9.20 11.81
N SER A 489 15.89 -9.70 12.21
CA SER A 489 15.17 -9.25 13.40
C SER A 489 14.94 -10.40 14.39
N LEU A 490 14.70 -10.02 15.64
CA LEU A 490 14.44 -10.94 16.75
C LEU A 490 12.98 -10.80 17.16
N PRO A 491 12.11 -11.79 16.88
CA PRO A 491 10.70 -11.70 17.18
C PRO A 491 10.41 -11.85 18.67
N TYR A 492 9.31 -11.24 19.12
CA TYR A 492 8.83 -11.40 20.48
C TYR A 492 8.53 -12.88 20.79
N GLY A 493 9.07 -13.38 21.90
CA GLY A 493 8.88 -14.74 22.38
C GLY A 493 9.72 -15.81 21.68
N GLY A 494 10.53 -15.44 20.68
CA GLY A 494 11.48 -16.34 20.03
C GLY A 494 10.90 -17.71 19.70
N ASN A 495 11.57 -18.77 20.15
CA ASN A 495 11.15 -20.16 19.89
C ASN A 495 10.22 -20.73 20.98
N TRP A 496 9.67 -19.90 21.88
CA TRP A 496 8.95 -20.38 23.07
C TRP A 496 7.70 -21.19 22.74
N TRP A 497 6.91 -20.73 21.76
CA TRP A 497 5.66 -21.38 21.37
C TRP A 497 5.82 -22.35 20.20
N ALA A 498 6.75 -22.06 19.29
CA ALA A 498 7.01 -22.93 18.15
C ALA A 498 7.76 -24.20 18.58
N ASP A 499 8.67 -24.10 19.56
CA ASP A 499 9.58 -25.18 19.97
C ASP A 499 10.21 -25.89 18.74
N ASP A 500 10.52 -25.08 17.71
CA ASP A 500 10.86 -25.58 16.39
C ASP A 500 12.25 -26.21 16.41
N VAL A 501 12.38 -27.30 15.68
CA VAL A 501 13.59 -28.13 15.61
C VAL A 501 13.92 -28.43 14.15
N ALA A 502 15.20 -28.39 13.79
CA ALA A 502 15.63 -28.84 12.47
C ALA A 502 15.78 -30.36 12.49
N ASN A 503 14.93 -31.07 11.75
CA ASN A 503 14.99 -32.51 11.57
C ASN A 503 14.71 -32.87 10.11
N TRP A 504 15.76 -32.79 9.29
CA TRP A 504 15.67 -32.96 7.85
C TRP A 504 16.47 -34.16 7.36
N VAL A 505 15.91 -34.89 6.40
CA VAL A 505 16.60 -36.03 5.77
C VAL A 505 17.86 -35.60 5.00
N ASN A 506 17.89 -34.37 4.49
CA ASN A 506 19.03 -33.72 3.83
C ASN A 506 18.73 -32.23 3.60
N VAL A 507 19.72 -31.50 3.07
CA VAL A 507 19.61 -30.06 2.79
C VAL A 507 18.58 -29.72 1.71
N ASN A 508 18.29 -30.61 0.76
CA ASN A 508 17.29 -30.36 -0.28
C ASN A 508 15.88 -30.30 0.29
N ALA A 509 15.58 -31.17 1.27
CA ALA A 509 14.30 -31.17 1.95
C ALA A 509 14.10 -29.88 2.75
N MET A 510 15.13 -29.43 3.47
CA MET A 510 15.11 -28.16 4.21
C MET A 510 14.87 -26.97 3.26
N GLN A 511 15.64 -26.87 2.17
CA GLN A 511 15.50 -25.78 1.20
C GLN A 511 14.17 -25.79 0.45
N SER A 512 13.60 -26.97 0.19
CA SER A 512 12.27 -27.07 -0.41
C SER A 512 11.20 -26.53 0.55
N ALA A 513 11.32 -26.84 1.85
CA ALA A 513 10.41 -26.30 2.85
C ALA A 513 10.56 -24.78 3.04
N ASP A 514 11.81 -24.26 3.03
CA ASP A 514 12.08 -22.83 3.05
C ASP A 514 11.43 -22.12 1.85
N TRP A 515 11.58 -22.69 0.65
CA TRP A 515 11.02 -22.17 -0.59
C TRP A 515 9.48 -22.02 -0.51
N ASP A 516 8.80 -23.03 0.04
CA ASP A 516 7.36 -23.02 0.23
C ASP A 516 6.94 -22.03 1.33
N LYS A 517 7.64 -22.02 2.47
CA LYS A 517 7.37 -21.12 3.62
C LYS A 517 7.51 -19.64 3.23
N HIS A 518 8.51 -19.30 2.42
CA HIS A 518 8.70 -17.95 1.92
C HIS A 518 7.72 -17.59 0.80
N GLY A 519 6.85 -18.50 0.37
CA GLY A 519 5.82 -18.27 -0.65
C GLY A 519 6.37 -18.20 -2.08
N LEU A 520 7.63 -18.60 -2.30
CA LEU A 520 8.28 -18.52 -3.60
C LEU A 520 7.68 -19.53 -4.60
N ALA A 521 7.23 -20.69 -4.12
CA ALA A 521 6.49 -21.66 -4.93
C ALA A 521 5.18 -21.08 -5.49
N GLY A 522 4.45 -20.31 -4.67
CA GLY A 522 3.23 -19.63 -5.10
C GLY A 522 3.52 -18.59 -6.18
N ILE A 523 4.57 -17.79 -6.02
CA ILE A 523 4.99 -16.80 -7.03
C ILE A 523 5.41 -17.50 -8.32
N GLU A 524 6.24 -18.55 -8.24
CA GLU A 524 6.68 -19.35 -9.38
C GLU A 524 5.48 -19.94 -10.14
N THR A 525 4.50 -20.48 -9.42
CA THR A 525 3.24 -21.00 -9.99
C THR A 525 2.50 -19.91 -10.77
N VAL A 526 2.35 -18.73 -10.17
CA VAL A 526 1.65 -17.60 -10.82
C VAL A 526 2.31 -17.19 -12.13
N LEU A 527 3.63 -16.99 -12.09
CA LEU A 527 4.38 -16.53 -13.24
C LEU A 527 4.43 -17.60 -14.37
N ASN A 528 4.49 -18.88 -14.02
CA ASN A 528 4.46 -19.95 -15.02
C ASN A 528 3.11 -20.01 -15.76
N HIS A 529 2.00 -19.87 -15.04
CA HIS A 529 0.68 -19.77 -15.68
C HIS A 529 0.54 -18.52 -16.56
N PHE A 530 1.08 -17.38 -16.15
CA PHE A 530 1.13 -16.20 -17.03
C PHE A 530 1.97 -16.39 -18.28
N LYS A 531 3.07 -17.16 -18.18
CA LYS A 531 3.94 -17.47 -19.31
C LYS A 531 3.27 -18.45 -20.28
N ALA A 532 2.55 -19.45 -19.76
CA ALA A 532 1.81 -20.43 -20.56
C ALA A 532 0.51 -19.85 -21.15
N GLY A 533 -0.08 -18.85 -20.49
CA GLY A 533 -1.37 -18.27 -20.88
C GLY A 533 -2.55 -19.22 -20.64
N ASP A 534 -2.41 -20.15 -19.69
CA ASP A 534 -3.30 -21.31 -19.49
C ASP A 534 -4.15 -21.22 -18.21
N TYR A 535 -4.29 -20.01 -17.64
CA TYR A 535 -5.10 -19.82 -16.45
C TYR A 535 -6.56 -20.23 -16.66
N THR A 536 -7.11 -20.91 -15.66
CA THR A 536 -8.55 -21.17 -15.52
C THR A 536 -9.07 -20.50 -14.26
N GLN A 537 -10.37 -20.24 -14.19
CA GLN A 537 -11.01 -19.60 -13.04
C GLN A 537 -11.28 -20.55 -11.87
N THR A 538 -11.02 -21.85 -12.04
CA THR A 538 -11.18 -22.86 -10.99
C THR A 538 -9.85 -23.12 -10.30
N GLY A 539 -9.86 -23.27 -8.97
CA GLY A 539 -8.66 -23.59 -8.20
C GLY A 539 -7.71 -22.42 -7.99
N LEU A 540 -8.21 -21.18 -7.97
CA LEU A 540 -7.39 -19.98 -7.71
C LEU A 540 -6.72 -19.99 -6.33
N ASP A 541 -7.33 -20.66 -5.35
CA ASP A 541 -6.78 -20.83 -3.99
C ASP A 541 -5.45 -21.58 -3.97
N THR A 542 -5.13 -22.34 -5.02
CA THR A 542 -3.87 -23.07 -5.16
C THR A 542 -2.99 -22.53 -6.28
N THR A 543 -3.59 -22.00 -7.36
CA THR A 543 -2.86 -21.61 -8.58
C THR A 543 -2.58 -20.10 -8.70
N PHE A 544 -3.24 -19.26 -7.89
CA PHE A 544 -3.12 -17.81 -7.98
C PHE A 544 -2.86 -17.14 -6.63
N TYR A 545 -3.78 -17.30 -5.68
CA TYR A 545 -3.76 -16.54 -4.42
C TYR A 545 -2.53 -16.75 -3.56
N PRO A 546 -1.94 -17.96 -3.42
CA PRO A 546 -0.73 -18.15 -2.62
C PRO A 546 0.42 -17.23 -3.09
N GLY A 547 0.61 -17.11 -4.41
CA GLY A 547 1.62 -16.23 -4.99
C GLY A 547 1.22 -14.76 -4.96
N ALA A 548 0.02 -14.43 -5.42
CA ALA A 548 -0.45 -13.05 -5.48
C ALA A 548 -0.52 -12.39 -4.08
N ASN A 549 -1.03 -13.10 -3.07
CA ASN A 549 -1.09 -12.62 -1.69
C ASN A 549 0.32 -12.47 -1.10
N LYS A 550 1.27 -13.36 -1.46
CA LYS A 550 2.66 -13.19 -1.03
C LYS A 550 3.28 -11.92 -1.60
N VAL A 551 3.08 -11.66 -2.90
CA VAL A 551 3.53 -10.40 -3.54
C VAL A 551 2.90 -9.22 -2.82
N ARG A 552 1.59 -9.23 -2.59
CA ARG A 552 0.90 -8.15 -1.88
C ARG A 552 1.45 -7.92 -0.49
N ALA A 553 1.64 -8.97 0.30
CA ALA A 553 2.18 -8.85 1.65
C ALA A 553 3.57 -8.20 1.65
N VAL A 554 4.43 -8.56 0.68
CA VAL A 554 5.76 -7.95 0.54
C VAL A 554 5.66 -6.49 0.12
N MET A 555 4.84 -6.17 -0.89
CA MET A 555 4.64 -4.79 -1.34
C MET A 555 4.12 -3.87 -0.25
N THR A 556 3.13 -4.33 0.53
CA THR A 556 2.61 -3.61 1.70
C THR A 556 3.70 -3.40 2.75
N ALA A 557 4.47 -4.43 3.09
CA ALA A 557 5.53 -4.32 4.11
C ALA A 557 6.65 -3.35 3.70
N LEU A 558 6.96 -3.26 2.40
CA LEU A 558 7.92 -2.29 1.87
C LEU A 558 7.43 -0.84 2.06
N ASP A 559 6.14 -0.58 1.84
CA ASP A 559 5.52 0.72 2.11
C ASP A 559 5.55 1.06 3.60
N GLU A 560 5.06 0.16 4.46
CA GLU A 560 4.98 0.34 5.91
C GLU A 560 6.36 0.55 6.55
N ARG A 561 7.41 -0.03 5.97
CA ARG A 561 8.79 0.09 6.46
C ARG A 561 9.62 1.14 5.73
N LYS A 562 9.01 1.91 4.81
CA LYS A 562 9.69 3.00 4.09
C LYS A 562 10.93 2.51 3.31
N ILE A 563 10.87 1.30 2.77
CA ILE A 563 11.97 0.71 2.00
C ILE A 563 11.78 1.06 0.54
N ASN A 564 12.74 1.75 -0.08
CA ASN A 564 12.76 2.03 -1.52
C ASN A 564 13.61 0.99 -2.29
N LEU A 565 12.98 -0.05 -2.85
CA LEU A 565 13.70 -1.13 -3.55
C LEU A 565 14.58 -0.66 -4.73
N PHE A 566 14.17 0.43 -5.39
CA PHE A 566 14.89 0.98 -6.54
C PHE A 566 16.09 1.84 -6.13
N GLN A 567 16.24 2.14 -4.83
CA GLN A 567 17.39 2.86 -4.28
C GLN A 567 18.32 1.96 -3.45
N THR A 568 17.82 0.89 -2.84
CA THR A 568 18.62 0.05 -1.94
C THR A 568 19.51 -0.96 -2.65
N GLY A 569 19.25 -1.28 -3.93
CA GLY A 569 19.95 -2.37 -4.62
C GLY A 569 19.43 -3.77 -4.28
N GLU A 570 18.60 -3.90 -3.23
CA GLU A 570 18.06 -5.16 -2.70
C GLU A 570 16.92 -5.74 -3.56
N SER A 571 16.72 -7.06 -3.42
CA SER A 571 15.80 -7.93 -4.15
C SER A 571 15.46 -7.58 -5.59
N ARG A 572 16.24 -8.15 -6.51
CA ARG A 572 15.95 -8.13 -7.95
C ARG A 572 14.58 -8.73 -8.27
N LEU A 573 14.18 -9.80 -7.58
CA LEU A 573 12.87 -10.44 -7.79
C LEU A 573 11.71 -9.47 -7.56
N TYR A 574 11.63 -8.84 -6.39
CA TYR A 574 10.47 -7.98 -6.07
C TYR A 574 10.46 -6.69 -6.89
N ARG A 575 11.62 -6.16 -7.32
CA ARG A 575 11.65 -5.08 -8.33
C ARG A 575 11.03 -5.52 -9.66
N LEU A 576 11.38 -6.70 -10.16
CA LEU A 576 10.81 -7.23 -11.40
C LEU A 576 9.29 -7.46 -11.26
N LEU A 577 8.83 -7.96 -10.11
CA LEU A 577 7.39 -8.16 -9.85
C LEU A 577 6.63 -6.83 -9.77
N ALA A 578 7.20 -5.80 -9.13
CA ALA A 578 6.61 -4.47 -9.11
C ALA A 578 6.50 -3.89 -10.53
N LEU A 579 7.58 -3.91 -11.31
CA LEU A 579 7.58 -3.44 -12.71
C LEU A 579 6.63 -4.25 -13.60
N LEU A 580 6.53 -5.57 -13.39
CA LEU A 580 5.58 -6.42 -14.11
C LEU A 580 4.14 -6.02 -13.79
N GLY A 581 3.84 -5.77 -12.52
CA GLY A 581 2.57 -5.20 -12.08
C GLY A 581 2.27 -3.86 -12.74
N ASP A 582 3.22 -2.92 -12.72
CA ASP A 582 3.10 -1.62 -13.38
C ASP A 582 2.75 -1.78 -14.87
N ARG A 583 3.45 -2.68 -15.58
CA ARG A 583 3.21 -2.96 -17.00
C ARG A 583 1.84 -3.58 -17.25
N TYR A 584 1.40 -4.51 -16.42
CA TYR A 584 0.04 -5.06 -16.55
C TYR A 584 -1.02 -3.99 -16.28
N ARG A 585 -0.83 -3.09 -15.29
CA ARG A 585 -1.76 -1.97 -15.04
C ARG A 585 -1.95 -1.07 -16.27
N GLN A 586 -0.91 -0.86 -17.08
CA GLN A 586 -1.02 -0.07 -18.32
C GLN A 586 -1.94 -0.69 -19.38
N ALA A 587 -2.17 -2.00 -19.32
CA ALA A 587 -3.01 -2.73 -20.26
C ALA A 587 -4.42 -3.02 -19.73
N VAL A 588 -4.72 -2.71 -18.46
CA VAL A 588 -6.02 -2.95 -17.84
C VAL A 588 -7.11 -2.15 -18.55
N LYS A 589 -8.27 -2.78 -18.76
CA LYS A 589 -9.50 -2.18 -19.26
C LYS A 589 -10.68 -2.64 -18.44
N PHE A 590 -11.42 -1.70 -17.87
CA PHE A 590 -12.64 -1.97 -17.11
C PHE A 590 -13.90 -1.65 -17.94
N PRO A 591 -15.04 -2.32 -17.67
CA PRO A 591 -15.21 -3.41 -16.72
C PRO A 591 -14.70 -4.76 -17.27
N MET A 592 -14.34 -5.67 -16.37
CA MET A 592 -14.09 -7.08 -16.65
C MET A 592 -15.15 -7.94 -15.96
N ASP A 593 -15.54 -9.00 -16.64
CA ASP A 593 -16.38 -10.06 -16.09
C ASP A 593 -15.56 -11.33 -15.94
N LYS A 594 -15.78 -12.07 -14.84
CA LYS A 594 -15.05 -13.31 -14.60
C LYS A 594 -15.28 -14.30 -15.74
N ASP A 595 -16.52 -14.51 -16.21
CA ASP A 595 -16.85 -15.55 -17.18
C ASP A 595 -16.60 -15.11 -18.65
N ALA A 596 -16.81 -13.84 -18.97
CA ALA A 596 -16.70 -13.31 -20.34
C ALA A 596 -15.31 -12.73 -20.68
N THR A 597 -14.50 -12.33 -19.70
CA THR A 597 -13.12 -11.88 -19.94
C THR A 597 -12.20 -13.08 -20.06
N ASN A 598 -11.19 -13.02 -20.93
CA ASN A 598 -10.14 -14.05 -20.94
C ASN A 598 -9.52 -14.18 -19.54
N ALA A 599 -9.51 -15.39 -18.98
CA ALA A 599 -9.07 -15.65 -17.61
C ALA A 599 -7.64 -15.18 -17.33
N THR A 600 -6.72 -15.33 -18.29
CA THR A 600 -5.34 -14.84 -18.15
C THR A 600 -5.30 -13.31 -18.10
N VAL A 601 -6.10 -12.61 -18.92
CA VAL A 601 -6.18 -11.14 -18.89
C VAL A 601 -6.75 -10.66 -17.55
N PHE A 602 -7.85 -11.28 -17.10
CA PHE A 602 -8.48 -10.99 -15.82
C PHE A 602 -7.49 -11.14 -14.65
N LEU A 603 -6.76 -12.27 -14.59
CA LEU A 603 -5.82 -12.54 -13.50
C LEU A 603 -4.53 -11.72 -13.60
N LYS A 604 -4.10 -11.31 -14.79
CA LYS A 604 -3.01 -10.32 -14.94
C LYS A 604 -3.39 -8.98 -14.33
N ALA A 605 -4.62 -8.51 -14.56
CA ALA A 605 -5.12 -7.29 -13.92
C ALA A 605 -5.20 -7.44 -12.40
N LEU A 606 -5.75 -8.56 -11.90
CA LEU A 606 -5.81 -8.83 -10.47
C LEU A 606 -4.43 -8.95 -9.83
N PHE A 607 -3.44 -9.54 -10.51
CA PHE A 607 -2.05 -9.56 -10.04
C PHE A 607 -1.45 -8.16 -10.00
N ALA A 608 -1.77 -7.32 -10.99
CA ALA A 608 -1.30 -5.94 -11.07
C ALA A 608 -1.74 -5.11 -9.85
N ASP A 609 -2.94 -5.38 -9.32
CA ASP A 609 -3.44 -4.81 -8.06
C ASP A 609 -2.65 -5.32 -6.84
N HIS A 610 -2.29 -6.61 -6.83
CA HIS A 610 -1.48 -7.20 -5.73
C HIS A 610 -0.03 -6.70 -5.74
N ALA A 611 0.48 -6.26 -6.88
CA ALA A 611 1.84 -5.77 -7.06
C ALA A 611 1.99 -4.24 -6.90
N VAL A 612 1.02 -3.56 -6.29
CA VAL A 612 1.09 -2.11 -6.00
C VAL A 612 1.96 -1.85 -4.78
N TYR A 613 2.94 -0.97 -4.95
CA TYR A 613 3.89 -0.52 -3.93
C TYR A 613 4.23 0.95 -4.19
N ASN A 614 4.04 1.81 -3.19
CA ASN A 614 3.95 3.27 -3.35
C ASN A 614 5.20 4.02 -2.90
N TYR A 615 6.04 3.48 -2.01
CA TYR A 615 7.22 4.14 -1.43
C TYR A 615 8.41 4.19 -2.42
N ARG A 616 8.16 4.80 -3.57
CA ARG A 616 9.07 4.96 -4.72
C ARG A 616 8.77 6.27 -5.44
N ALA A 617 9.79 6.83 -6.09
CA ALA A 617 9.68 8.14 -6.75
C ALA A 617 8.96 8.11 -8.10
N ILE A 618 8.87 6.94 -8.75
CA ILE A 618 8.23 6.79 -10.05
C ILE A 618 7.29 5.62 -9.95
N ASN A 619 5.99 5.85 -10.05
CA ASN A 619 4.97 4.81 -10.14
C ASN A 619 3.96 5.26 -11.20
N PRO A 620 3.93 4.66 -12.40
CA PRO A 620 3.09 5.16 -13.48
C PRO A 620 1.61 5.18 -13.09
N ALA A 621 0.93 6.27 -13.44
CA ALA A 621 -0.52 6.36 -13.29
C ALA A 621 -1.21 5.21 -14.05
N GLN A 622 -2.24 4.63 -13.44
CA GLN A 622 -3.05 3.64 -14.12
C GLN A 622 -3.97 4.34 -15.14
N PRO A 623 -3.94 3.99 -16.44
CA PRO A 623 -4.71 4.70 -17.46
C PRO A 623 -6.23 4.54 -17.32
N ASP A 624 -6.69 3.33 -17.01
CA ASP A 624 -8.12 3.03 -16.85
C ASP A 624 -8.41 2.67 -15.39
N MET A 625 -9.12 3.56 -14.72
CA MET A 625 -9.50 3.47 -13.31
C MET A 625 -10.96 3.06 -13.14
N GLY A 626 -11.65 2.76 -14.24
CA GLY A 626 -13.01 2.27 -14.27
C GLY A 626 -14.00 3.21 -13.59
N ASN A 627 -14.81 2.70 -12.65
CA ASN A 627 -15.82 3.51 -11.95
C ASN A 627 -15.35 4.14 -10.63
N PHE A 628 -14.04 4.12 -10.34
CA PHE A 628 -13.50 4.74 -9.12
C PHE A 628 -13.14 6.23 -9.29
N SER A 629 -12.35 6.57 -10.31
CA SER A 629 -11.84 7.93 -10.54
C SER A 629 -11.38 8.06 -11.99
N ARG A 630 -11.19 9.28 -12.50
CA ARG A 630 -10.39 9.57 -13.69
C ARG A 630 -8.90 9.33 -13.40
N SER A 631 -8.11 9.14 -14.45
CA SER A 631 -6.66 9.01 -14.40
C SER A 631 -5.92 10.30 -14.80
N ASP A 632 -6.54 11.12 -15.64
CA ASP A 632 -5.96 12.38 -16.12
C ASP A 632 -6.35 13.57 -15.24
N PHE A 633 -5.36 14.12 -14.55
CA PHE A 633 -5.42 15.36 -13.79
C PHE A 633 -4.42 16.40 -14.30
N SER A 634 -3.98 16.31 -15.56
CA SER A 634 -2.98 17.23 -16.15
C SER A 634 -3.39 18.71 -16.13
N HIS A 635 -4.69 18.99 -16.02
CA HIS A 635 -5.25 20.34 -15.87
C HIS A 635 -5.13 20.89 -14.44
N ILE A 636 -4.83 20.05 -13.44
CA ILE A 636 -4.59 20.47 -12.06
C ILE A 636 -3.14 20.92 -11.92
N THR A 637 -2.95 22.12 -11.40
CA THR A 637 -1.63 22.58 -10.95
C THR A 637 -1.41 22.12 -9.52
N PRO A 638 -0.40 21.27 -9.23
CA PRO A 638 -0.11 20.84 -7.87
C PRO A 638 0.35 22.00 -6.98
N VAL A 639 0.08 21.90 -5.68
CA VAL A 639 0.41 22.93 -4.70
C VAL A 639 1.20 22.36 -3.52
N THR A 640 1.80 23.28 -2.75
CA THR A 640 2.29 23.02 -1.39
C THR A 640 1.24 23.53 -0.41
N LYS A 641 0.82 22.70 0.55
CA LYS A 641 -0.16 23.07 1.57
C LYS A 641 0.32 22.68 2.96
N THR A 642 0.24 23.62 3.89
CA THR A 642 0.37 23.33 5.33
C THR A 642 -1.00 22.95 5.87
N VAL A 643 -1.06 21.80 6.55
CA VAL A 643 -2.25 21.23 7.15
C VAL A 643 -2.02 21.16 8.66
N THR A 644 -2.80 21.91 9.42
CA THR A 644 -2.80 21.89 10.89
C THR A 644 -4.07 21.21 11.36
N LEU A 645 -3.95 20.21 12.22
CA LEU A 645 -5.08 19.43 12.73
C LEU A 645 -4.97 19.21 14.24
N THR A 646 -6.10 18.89 14.84
CA THR A 646 -6.14 18.25 16.15
C THR A 646 -6.32 16.74 15.95
N SER A 647 -5.38 15.95 16.47
CA SER A 647 -5.38 14.50 16.31
C SER A 647 -6.64 13.87 16.90
N ARG A 648 -7.15 12.83 16.23
CA ARG A 648 -8.23 11.96 16.73
C ARG A 648 -7.92 10.52 16.31
N GLN A 649 -8.25 9.57 17.18
CA GLN A 649 -8.10 8.14 16.95
C GLN A 649 -8.90 7.68 15.72
N ASN A 650 -8.41 6.61 15.09
CA ASN A 650 -8.65 6.20 13.69
C ASN A 650 -7.87 7.06 12.72
N PHE A 651 -8.51 7.99 12.02
CA PHE A 651 -7.87 8.91 11.10
C PHE A 651 -8.69 10.18 10.89
N ARG A 652 -8.08 11.14 10.20
CA ARG A 652 -8.69 12.39 9.74
C ARG A 652 -8.33 12.58 8.27
N ALA A 653 -9.28 13.11 7.49
CA ALA A 653 -8.99 13.61 6.16
C ALA A 653 -8.00 14.78 6.21
N ALA A 654 -6.98 14.76 5.35
CA ALA A 654 -5.95 15.80 5.29
C ALA A 654 -6.37 17.04 4.49
N GLY A 655 -7.47 16.95 3.72
CA GLY A 655 -7.91 18.04 2.83
C GLY A 655 -6.98 18.32 1.66
N VAL A 656 -6.23 17.31 1.24
CA VAL A 656 -5.33 17.31 0.07
C VAL A 656 -5.44 15.98 -0.69
N TYR A 657 -5.05 16.01 -1.97
CA TYR A 657 -5.24 14.90 -2.90
C TYR A 657 -3.92 14.48 -3.54
N ALA A 658 -3.57 13.20 -3.48
CA ALA A 658 -2.45 12.65 -4.23
C ALA A 658 -2.86 12.51 -5.71
N LEU A 659 -2.14 13.16 -6.63
CA LEU A 659 -2.41 13.06 -8.06
C LEU A 659 -1.86 11.72 -8.60
N PRO A 660 -2.61 11.00 -9.45
CA PRO A 660 -2.17 9.70 -9.96
C PRO A 660 -0.81 9.80 -10.67
N GLY A 661 0.12 8.94 -10.26
CA GLY A 661 1.47 8.84 -10.81
C GLY A 661 2.41 10.00 -10.52
N GLN A 662 2.03 10.92 -9.62
CA GLN A 662 2.88 12.03 -9.19
C GLN A 662 3.35 11.84 -7.74
N THR A 663 4.62 12.14 -7.49
CA THR A 663 5.24 11.97 -6.16
C THR A 663 4.73 13.01 -5.20
N VAL A 664 4.17 12.58 -4.07
CA VAL A 664 3.82 13.44 -2.94
C VAL A 664 4.97 13.43 -1.94
N THR A 665 5.35 14.60 -1.45
CA THR A 665 6.25 14.73 -0.29
C THR A 665 5.45 15.21 0.91
N VAL A 666 5.68 14.58 2.07
CA VAL A 666 5.02 14.94 3.33
C VAL A 666 6.09 15.15 4.40
N THR A 667 6.10 16.33 5.01
CA THR A 667 6.93 16.63 6.18
C THR A 667 6.06 16.86 7.40
N ARG A 668 6.33 16.16 8.50
CA ARG A 668 5.70 16.45 9.80
C ARG A 668 6.49 17.52 10.55
N LYS A 669 5.82 18.59 10.98
CA LYS A 669 6.43 19.80 11.57
C LYS A 669 6.21 19.95 13.08
N ASP A 670 5.21 19.29 13.64
CA ASP A 670 4.96 19.30 15.09
C ASP A 670 5.94 18.40 15.86
N ASN A 671 5.89 18.51 17.20
CA ASN A 671 6.66 17.71 18.14
C ASN A 671 5.79 16.83 19.05
N SER A 672 4.53 16.57 18.66
CA SER A 672 3.62 15.72 19.43
C SER A 672 4.12 14.28 19.51
N ALA A 673 3.94 13.65 20.67
CA ALA A 673 4.26 12.25 20.87
C ALA A 673 3.27 11.27 20.18
N THR A 674 2.21 11.77 19.53
CA THR A 674 1.26 10.89 18.82
C THR A 674 1.94 10.16 17.66
N THR A 675 1.69 8.86 17.57
CA THR A 675 2.06 8.05 16.41
C THR A 675 1.18 8.45 15.25
N THR A 676 1.82 8.72 14.11
CA THR A 676 1.14 9.15 12.88
C THR A 676 1.47 8.22 11.73
N THR A 677 0.46 7.86 10.94
CA THR A 677 0.64 7.21 9.65
C THR A 677 -0.13 7.96 8.55
N ILE A 678 0.42 7.97 7.34
CA ILE A 678 -0.18 8.61 6.16
C ILE A 678 -0.58 7.53 5.16
N PHE A 679 -1.77 7.65 4.57
CA PHE A 679 -2.22 6.76 3.51
C PHE A 679 -3.14 7.47 2.51
N VAL A 680 -3.34 6.85 1.35
CA VAL A 680 -4.21 7.34 0.27
C VAL A 680 -5.51 6.55 0.29
N ASN A 681 -6.64 7.25 0.19
CA ASN A 681 -8.02 6.74 0.17
C ASN A 681 -8.49 6.04 1.45
N SER A 682 -9.80 5.93 1.62
CA SER A 682 -10.48 5.26 2.75
C SER A 682 -11.27 4.01 2.33
N LEU A 683 -11.21 3.64 1.04
CA LEU A 683 -12.06 2.59 0.47
C LEU A 683 -11.60 1.19 0.88
N ARG A 684 -12.53 0.40 1.40
CA ARG A 684 -12.30 -1.00 1.78
C ARG A 684 -12.17 -1.88 0.55
N ALA A 685 -11.24 -2.84 0.57
CA ALA A 685 -10.93 -3.68 -0.61
C ALA A 685 -12.10 -4.53 -1.12
N GLY A 686 -13.08 -4.83 -0.28
CA GLY A 686 -14.29 -5.57 -0.69
C GLY A 686 -15.30 -4.72 -1.47
N SER A 687 -15.11 -3.39 -1.54
CA SER A 687 -15.85 -2.50 -2.46
C SER A 687 -15.53 -2.75 -3.94
N THR A 688 -14.54 -3.58 -4.24
CA THR A 688 -14.35 -4.16 -5.57
C THR A 688 -14.93 -5.57 -5.56
N HIS A 689 -15.86 -5.82 -6.47
CA HIS A 689 -16.58 -7.09 -6.55
C HIS A 689 -16.07 -7.92 -7.73
N GLU A 690 -14.77 -8.23 -7.75
CA GLU A 690 -14.15 -8.75 -8.97
C GLU A 690 -14.76 -10.08 -9.47
N PHE A 691 -15.39 -10.87 -8.60
CA PHE A 691 -16.05 -12.14 -8.94
C PHE A 691 -17.57 -12.07 -9.07
N GLU A 692 -18.19 -10.90 -8.95
CA GLU A 692 -19.58 -10.73 -9.35
C GLU A 692 -19.72 -10.65 -10.86
N THR A 693 -20.91 -10.98 -11.40
CA THR A 693 -21.19 -10.83 -12.83
C THR A 693 -20.99 -9.37 -13.25
N ASN A 694 -20.06 -9.14 -14.18
CA ASN A 694 -19.60 -7.83 -14.63
C ASN A 694 -19.12 -6.93 -13.47
N GLY A 695 -18.59 -7.53 -12.39
CA GLY A 695 -18.30 -6.84 -11.12
C GLY A 695 -16.90 -6.25 -10.99
N TYR A 696 -15.93 -6.68 -11.80
CA TYR A 696 -14.57 -6.14 -11.74
C TYR A 696 -14.49 -4.82 -12.53
N LYS A 697 -14.86 -3.71 -11.88
CA LYS A 697 -15.03 -2.39 -12.52
C LYS A 697 -14.01 -1.33 -12.12
N ARG A 698 -13.08 -1.67 -11.24
CA ARG A 698 -12.10 -0.74 -10.63
C ARG A 698 -10.95 -1.55 -10.01
N PRO A 699 -9.80 -0.94 -9.70
CA PRO A 699 -8.73 -1.60 -8.95
C PRO A 699 -9.21 -2.08 -7.57
N LYS A 700 -8.71 -3.24 -7.12
CA LYS A 700 -9.11 -3.88 -5.85
C LYS A 700 -8.62 -3.13 -4.62
N TRP A 701 -7.36 -2.70 -4.63
CA TRP A 701 -6.68 -2.16 -3.45
C TRP A 701 -6.52 -0.65 -3.52
N LEU A 702 -7.64 0.07 -3.47
CA LEU A 702 -7.69 1.52 -3.64
C LEU A 702 -7.09 2.28 -2.45
N GLN A 703 -7.23 1.74 -1.24
CA GLN A 703 -6.52 2.23 -0.07
C GLN A 703 -5.06 1.75 -0.09
N SER A 704 -4.12 2.69 0.03
CA SER A 704 -2.69 2.37 0.13
C SER A 704 -2.35 1.78 1.49
N ALA A 705 -1.19 1.12 1.59
CA ALA A 705 -0.59 0.82 2.87
C ALA A 705 -0.34 2.13 3.67
N ALA A 706 -0.39 2.02 5.00
CA ALA A 706 -0.20 3.17 5.88
C ALA A 706 1.28 3.35 6.22
N ILE A 707 1.85 4.49 5.84
CA ILE A 707 3.28 4.79 5.98
C ILE A 707 3.50 5.56 7.28
N PRO A 708 4.30 5.04 8.25
CA PRO A 708 4.61 5.75 9.49
C PRO A 708 5.44 7.02 9.26
N LEU A 709 5.04 8.11 9.92
CA LEU A 709 5.70 9.42 9.82
C LEU A 709 6.06 9.97 11.21
N LEU A 710 7.36 10.01 11.51
CA LEU A 710 7.88 10.51 12.77
C LEU A 710 7.87 12.05 12.79
N SER A 711 7.88 12.64 13.99
CA SER A 711 8.05 14.10 14.15
C SER A 711 9.35 14.57 13.50
N GLY A 712 9.28 15.62 12.69
CA GLY A 712 10.41 16.17 11.92
C GLY A 712 10.82 15.38 10.68
N GLU A 713 10.24 14.20 10.47
CA GLU A 713 10.56 13.35 9.32
C GLU A 713 9.90 13.88 8.04
N THR A 714 10.56 13.62 6.91
CA THR A 714 10.01 13.83 5.56
C THR A 714 10.01 12.51 4.81
N ILE A 715 8.87 12.17 4.20
CA ILE A 715 8.71 11.00 3.34
C ILE A 715 8.25 11.41 1.95
N ALA A 716 8.52 10.57 0.96
CA ALA A 716 8.04 10.74 -0.41
C ALA A 716 7.52 9.41 -0.97
N PHE A 717 6.35 9.44 -1.63
CA PHE A 717 5.71 8.26 -2.21
C PHE A 717 4.87 8.64 -3.44
N THR A 718 4.61 7.66 -4.31
CA THR A 718 3.86 7.84 -5.56
C THR A 718 2.79 6.77 -5.69
N SER A 719 1.52 7.19 -5.70
CA SER A 719 0.38 6.29 -5.91
C SER A 719 0.04 6.17 -7.40
N PRO A 720 -0.15 4.96 -7.95
CA PRO A 720 -0.58 4.81 -9.35
C PRO A 720 -2.05 5.21 -9.53
N TYR A 721 -2.81 5.25 -8.42
CA TYR A 721 -4.24 5.51 -8.41
C TYR A 721 -4.57 6.97 -8.05
N GLY A 722 -3.71 7.62 -7.26
CA GLY A 722 -4.07 8.88 -6.61
C GLY A 722 -5.24 8.71 -5.63
N GLY A 723 -5.69 9.82 -5.05
CA GLY A 723 -6.77 9.79 -4.07
C GLY A 723 -6.66 10.82 -2.94
N ALA A 724 -7.71 10.90 -2.13
CA ALA A 724 -7.72 11.75 -0.94
C ALA A 724 -6.73 11.23 0.12
N LEU A 725 -5.89 12.10 0.67
CA LEU A 725 -4.89 11.74 1.68
C LEU A 725 -5.50 11.74 3.08
N GLN A 726 -5.16 10.71 3.85
CA GLN A 726 -5.66 10.46 5.19
C GLN A 726 -4.50 10.41 6.20
N ILE A 727 -4.75 10.83 7.43
CA ILE A 727 -3.78 10.82 8.52
C ILE A 727 -4.34 10.06 9.70
N ALA A 728 -3.74 8.92 10.05
CA ALA A 728 -4.13 8.11 11.20
C ALA A 728 -3.34 8.47 12.46
N PHE A 729 -4.01 8.44 13.61
CA PHE A 729 -3.44 8.77 14.92
C PHE A 729 -3.79 7.73 15.97
N ASN A 730 -2.89 7.55 16.95
CA ASN A 730 -3.14 6.70 18.12
C ASN A 730 -3.72 7.45 19.34
N ALA A 731 -3.74 8.79 19.31
CA ALA A 731 -4.16 9.62 20.45
C ALA A 731 -5.01 10.81 19.99
N ASN A 732 -5.89 11.26 20.88
CA ASN A 732 -6.75 12.42 20.67
C ASN A 732 -6.09 13.72 21.17
N ASP A 733 -6.62 14.84 20.68
CA ASP A 733 -6.41 16.18 21.22
C ASP A 733 -4.94 16.65 21.19
N GLN A 734 -4.11 16.08 20.32
CA GLN A 734 -2.76 16.56 20.11
C GLN A 734 -2.69 17.50 18.90
N PRO A 735 -2.08 18.69 19.03
CA PRO A 735 -1.85 19.55 17.88
C PRO A 735 -0.79 18.90 16.98
N VAL A 736 -1.10 18.81 15.69
CA VAL A 736 -0.21 18.23 14.68
C VAL A 736 -0.16 19.13 13.45
N GLU A 737 0.98 19.14 12.78
CA GLU A 737 1.20 20.00 11.60
C GLU A 737 1.99 19.25 10.54
N PHE A 738 1.52 19.33 9.30
CA PHE A 738 2.10 18.67 8.15
C PHE A 738 2.26 19.67 7.00
N VAL A 739 3.34 19.53 6.24
CA VAL A 739 3.50 20.21 4.95
C VAL A 739 3.44 19.15 3.87
N PHE A 740 2.44 19.26 3.01
CA PHE A 740 2.26 18.43 1.82
C PHE A 740 2.74 19.20 0.61
N GLU A 741 3.56 18.57 -0.23
CA GLU A 741 4.07 19.13 -1.48
C GLU A 741 3.61 18.28 -2.66
N ASN A 742 3.38 18.94 -3.79
CA ASN A 742 2.94 18.33 -5.04
C ASN A 742 1.59 17.59 -4.91
N VAL A 743 0.62 18.24 -4.26
CA VAL A 743 -0.74 17.71 -4.04
C VAL A 743 -1.80 18.54 -4.76
N GLY A 744 -2.94 17.93 -5.06
CA GLY A 744 -4.16 18.61 -5.47
C GLY A 744 -5.02 19.04 -4.28
N GLU A 745 -6.05 19.85 -4.54
CA GLU A 745 -7.01 20.30 -3.54
C GLU A 745 -8.46 20.03 -3.99
N HIS A 746 -8.93 18.80 -3.75
CA HIS A 746 -10.30 18.39 -4.02
C HIS A 746 -11.33 19.19 -3.19
N PRO A 747 -12.64 19.09 -3.48
CA PRO A 747 -13.67 19.66 -2.62
C PRO A 747 -13.57 19.07 -1.21
N PHE A 748 -13.17 19.91 -0.26
CA PHE A 748 -13.00 19.59 1.15
C PHE A 748 -13.65 20.68 2.00
N TRP A 749 -14.40 20.28 3.04
CA TRP A 749 -15.05 21.18 3.98
C TRP A 749 -14.76 20.74 5.41
N ASP A 750 -14.18 21.62 6.23
CA ASP A 750 -13.94 21.42 7.68
C ASP A 750 -14.49 22.60 8.52
N GLY A 751 -15.12 23.58 7.88
CA GLY A 751 -15.70 24.73 8.56
C GLY A 751 -16.30 25.76 7.62
N SER A 752 -16.96 26.77 8.20
CA SER A 752 -17.64 27.85 7.46
C SER A 752 -16.71 28.64 6.53
N GLU A 753 -15.42 28.70 6.85
CA GLU A 753 -14.35 29.30 6.05
C GLU A 753 -14.19 28.61 4.70
N ASP A 754 -14.53 27.33 4.60
CA ASP A 754 -14.42 26.55 3.37
C ASP A 754 -15.64 26.67 2.47
N ASN A 755 -16.75 27.25 2.92
CA ASN A 755 -18.03 27.27 2.19
C ASN A 755 -17.88 27.68 0.72
N ALA A 756 -17.23 28.82 0.47
CA ALA A 756 -17.07 29.35 -0.89
C ALA A 756 -16.19 28.43 -1.75
N SER A 757 -15.09 27.93 -1.18
CA SER A 757 -14.15 27.04 -1.88
C SER A 757 -14.79 25.69 -2.18
N PHE A 758 -15.43 25.07 -1.19
CA PHE A 758 -16.11 23.79 -1.30
C PHE A 758 -17.21 23.82 -2.35
N THR A 759 -18.13 24.79 -2.28
CA THR A 759 -19.22 24.93 -3.26
C THR A 759 -18.67 25.17 -4.68
N ALA A 760 -17.66 26.04 -4.83
CA ALA A 760 -17.05 26.30 -6.13
C ALA A 760 -16.38 25.04 -6.72
N LYS A 761 -15.62 24.30 -5.91
CA LYS A 761 -14.93 23.07 -6.35
C LYS A 761 -15.91 21.94 -6.64
N LEU A 762 -16.97 21.77 -5.83
CA LEU A 762 -18.06 20.83 -6.12
C LEU A 762 -18.73 21.14 -7.46
N ALA A 763 -19.01 22.41 -7.74
CA ALA A 763 -19.60 22.82 -9.01
C ALA A 763 -18.65 22.59 -10.19
N LYS A 764 -17.35 22.89 -10.01
CA LYS A 764 -16.32 22.76 -11.05
C LYS A 764 -16.09 21.31 -11.47
N GLY A 765 -16.07 20.37 -10.52
CA GLY A 765 -15.98 18.94 -10.81
C GLY A 765 -14.64 18.47 -11.39
N ASP A 766 -13.56 19.16 -11.03
CA ASP A 766 -12.19 18.77 -11.42
C ASP A 766 -11.73 17.46 -10.75
N TYR A 767 -12.39 17.04 -9.66
CA TYR A 767 -12.11 15.83 -8.89
C TYR A 767 -13.35 14.95 -8.80
N ASP A 768 -13.16 13.62 -8.77
CA ASP A 768 -14.25 12.64 -8.67
C ASP A 768 -14.67 12.32 -7.23
N TRP A 769 -13.93 12.85 -6.26
CA TRP A 769 -14.12 12.62 -4.82
C TRP A 769 -14.19 13.95 -4.07
N ALA A 770 -14.97 13.95 -2.99
CA ALA A 770 -15.13 15.07 -2.08
C ALA A 770 -15.21 14.56 -0.63
N GLU A 771 -14.75 15.39 0.30
CA GLU A 771 -14.76 15.08 1.73
C GLU A 771 -15.44 16.18 2.54
N PHE A 772 -16.24 15.76 3.52
CA PHE A 772 -16.96 16.65 4.43
C PHE A 772 -16.69 16.20 5.86
N VAL A 773 -16.06 17.06 6.64
CA VAL A 773 -15.51 16.74 7.96
C VAL A 773 -16.30 17.46 9.05
N THR A 774 -16.57 16.74 10.13
CA THR A 774 -17.12 17.30 11.37
C THR A 774 -16.28 16.81 12.56
N PRO A 775 -16.45 17.35 13.78
CA PRO A 775 -15.62 16.96 14.92
C PRO A 775 -15.63 15.47 15.28
N ALA A 776 -16.68 14.73 14.93
CA ALA A 776 -16.82 13.30 15.28
C ALA A 776 -17.29 12.40 14.11
N PHE A 777 -17.56 12.96 12.94
CA PHE A 777 -18.03 12.20 11.77
C PHE A 777 -17.45 12.75 10.46
N GLU A 778 -16.89 11.91 9.61
CA GLU A 778 -16.34 12.28 8.30
C GLU A 778 -17.00 11.50 7.16
N ILE A 779 -17.31 12.21 6.07
CA ILE A 779 -17.96 11.67 4.88
C ILE A 779 -16.94 11.71 3.74
N HIS A 780 -16.57 10.54 3.22
CA HIS A 780 -15.73 10.37 2.05
C HIS A 780 -16.62 9.91 0.89
N SER A 781 -16.82 10.74 -0.12
CA SER A 781 -17.89 10.52 -1.09
C SER A 781 -17.43 10.74 -2.51
N THR A 782 -18.02 9.99 -3.44
CA THR A 782 -17.96 10.37 -4.85
C THR A 782 -18.60 11.74 -5.04
N LEU A 783 -18.10 12.52 -5.99
CA LEU A 783 -18.51 13.91 -6.22
C LEU A 783 -20.03 14.07 -6.34
N ASP A 784 -20.68 13.19 -7.10
CA ASP A 784 -22.12 13.28 -7.36
C ASP A 784 -22.96 12.98 -6.12
N LYS A 785 -22.52 12.03 -5.30
CA LYS A 785 -23.19 11.73 -4.02
C LYS A 785 -22.97 12.86 -3.02
N MET A 786 -21.77 13.46 -2.97
CA MET A 786 -21.54 14.64 -2.12
C MET A 786 -22.42 15.82 -2.54
N ARG A 787 -22.58 16.06 -3.86
CA ARG A 787 -23.51 17.10 -4.36
C ARG A 787 -24.94 16.85 -3.88
N GLN A 788 -25.40 15.60 -3.93
CA GLN A 788 -26.72 15.23 -3.41
C GLN A 788 -26.82 15.53 -1.91
N SER A 789 -25.90 15.00 -1.10
CA SER A 789 -25.89 15.18 0.36
C SER A 789 -25.80 16.65 0.79
N ALA A 790 -24.84 17.41 0.24
CA ALA A 790 -24.61 18.81 0.61
C ALA A 790 -25.70 19.76 0.12
N SER A 791 -26.55 19.35 -0.83
CA SER A 791 -27.67 20.15 -1.35
C SER A 791 -28.98 19.97 -0.58
N ASP A 792 -28.99 19.15 0.48
CA ASP A 792 -30.20 18.83 1.23
C ASP A 792 -30.79 20.05 1.96
N THR A 793 -31.91 20.53 1.43
CA THR A 793 -32.60 21.73 1.92
C THR A 793 -33.24 21.58 3.30
N ARG A 794 -33.39 20.36 3.84
CA ARG A 794 -33.91 20.13 5.20
C ARG A 794 -33.06 20.84 6.25
N TRP A 795 -31.77 21.05 5.96
CA TRP A 795 -30.79 21.63 6.88
C TRP A 795 -30.55 23.13 6.61
N GLY A 796 -31.61 23.84 6.20
CA GLY A 796 -31.57 25.28 5.91
C GLY A 796 -30.85 25.63 4.60
N GLY A 797 -30.45 24.64 3.80
CA GLY A 797 -29.69 24.83 2.56
C GLY A 797 -28.28 25.36 2.78
N THR A 798 -27.70 25.12 3.96
CA THR A 798 -26.34 25.56 4.33
C THR A 798 -25.47 24.37 4.71
N LEU A 799 -24.16 24.49 4.50
CA LEU A 799 -23.21 23.44 4.85
C LEU A 799 -23.06 23.31 6.37
N GLU A 800 -23.13 24.41 7.11
CA GLU A 800 -23.15 24.41 8.58
C GLU A 800 -24.40 23.73 9.14
N GLY A 801 -25.56 23.97 8.53
CA GLY A 801 -26.79 23.28 8.90
C GLY A 801 -26.67 21.76 8.67
N PHE A 802 -26.08 21.36 7.55
CA PHE A 802 -25.81 19.95 7.25
C PHE A 802 -24.80 19.32 8.22
N ALA A 803 -23.74 20.04 8.59
CA ALA A 803 -22.78 19.62 9.61
C ALA A 803 -23.43 19.47 10.99
N ALA A 804 -24.26 20.44 11.39
CA ALA A 804 -25.00 20.40 12.64
C ALA A 804 -26.00 19.24 12.68
N ALA A 805 -26.69 18.97 11.57
CA ALA A 805 -27.58 17.82 11.43
C ALA A 805 -26.82 16.50 11.55
N THR A 806 -25.67 16.37 10.89
CA THR A 806 -24.79 15.19 10.98
C THR A 806 -24.39 14.94 12.43
N MET A 807 -23.91 15.97 13.13
CA MET A 807 -23.52 15.87 14.54
C MET A 807 -24.71 15.58 15.47
N ARG A 808 -25.91 16.09 15.17
CA ARG A 808 -27.11 15.90 16.01
C ARG A 808 -27.78 14.54 15.81
N TYR A 809 -28.02 14.16 14.57
CA TYR A 809 -28.88 13.02 14.23
C TYR A 809 -28.09 11.74 13.94
N THR A 810 -26.87 11.86 13.41
CA THR A 810 -26.03 10.69 13.12
C THR A 810 -25.06 10.41 14.27
N HIS A 811 -24.36 11.42 14.78
CA HIS A 811 -23.45 11.24 15.90
C HIS A 811 -24.17 11.22 17.24
N ASN A 812 -24.83 12.30 17.66
CA ASN A 812 -25.33 12.41 19.03
C ASN A 812 -26.40 11.36 19.40
N PHE A 813 -27.57 11.39 18.76
CA PHE A 813 -28.72 10.58 19.21
C PHE A 813 -28.50 9.07 19.21
N PRO A 814 -27.86 8.44 18.20
CA PRO A 814 -27.53 7.02 18.25
C PRO A 814 -26.63 6.67 19.45
N HIS A 815 -25.65 7.51 19.77
CA HIS A 815 -24.73 7.26 20.89
C HIS A 815 -25.36 7.54 22.27
N VAL A 816 -26.27 8.53 22.37
CA VAL A 816 -27.13 8.72 23.56
C VAL A 816 -27.96 7.46 23.80
N LEU A 817 -28.63 6.95 22.77
CA LEU A 817 -29.43 5.74 22.87
C LEU A 817 -28.59 4.48 23.15
N ALA A 818 -27.31 4.50 22.75
CA ALA A 818 -26.34 3.47 23.12
C ALA A 818 -25.73 3.65 24.53
N GLY A 819 -26.13 4.68 25.27
CA GLY A 819 -25.70 4.95 26.66
C GLY A 819 -24.23 5.34 26.79
N PHE A 820 -23.67 6.02 25.79
CA PHE A 820 -22.32 6.60 25.86
C PHE A 820 -22.36 8.04 26.38
N LYS A 821 -21.19 8.51 26.83
CA LYS A 821 -20.86 9.94 26.99
C LYS A 821 -19.67 10.29 26.09
N GLY A 822 -19.44 11.56 25.85
CA GLY A 822 -18.26 12.00 25.10
C GLY A 822 -18.49 13.32 24.38
N PRO A 823 -17.50 13.79 23.60
CA PRO A 823 -17.62 15.01 22.80
C PRO A 823 -18.82 14.94 21.85
N GLY A 824 -19.70 15.94 21.92
CA GLY A 824 -20.90 16.02 21.08
C GLY A 824 -21.99 15.00 21.40
N ILE A 825 -21.93 14.32 22.56
CA ILE A 825 -22.96 13.40 23.05
C ILE A 825 -23.68 14.02 24.25
N ASP A 826 -25.01 14.14 24.18
CA ASP A 826 -25.81 14.80 25.21
C ASP A 826 -25.75 14.05 26.55
N VAL A 827 -25.60 14.81 27.64
CA VAL A 827 -25.76 14.30 29.00
C VAL A 827 -27.24 14.33 29.37
N VAL A 828 -27.92 13.21 29.16
CA VAL A 828 -29.34 13.06 29.51
C VAL A 828 -29.49 12.66 30.98
N PRO A 829 -30.13 13.48 31.85
CA PRO A 829 -30.25 13.19 33.29
C PRO A 829 -30.84 11.82 33.59
N GLU A 830 -31.90 11.43 32.89
CA GLU A 830 -32.56 10.13 33.10
C GLU A 830 -31.62 8.91 32.94
N ILE A 831 -30.67 8.99 32.01
CA ILE A 831 -29.68 7.92 31.73
C ILE A 831 -28.54 8.00 32.74
N HIS A 832 -28.02 9.21 32.98
CA HIS A 832 -26.83 9.41 33.80
C HIS A 832 -27.10 9.25 35.30
N ASP A 833 -28.24 9.73 35.77
CA ASP A 833 -28.67 9.58 37.16
C ASP A 833 -28.97 8.11 37.48
N PHE A 834 -29.52 7.36 36.52
CA PHE A 834 -29.70 5.91 36.65
C PHE A 834 -28.36 5.20 36.86
N ALA A 835 -27.36 5.49 36.01
CA ALA A 835 -26.04 4.89 36.14
C ALA A 835 -25.38 5.27 37.48
N ALA A 836 -25.45 6.55 37.86
CA ALA A 836 -24.92 7.04 39.13
C ALA A 836 -25.58 6.35 40.34
N ALA A 837 -26.91 6.26 40.35
CA ALA A 837 -27.67 5.62 41.42
C ALA A 837 -27.35 4.12 41.58
N LYS A 838 -27.00 3.44 40.49
CA LYS A 838 -26.59 2.03 40.49
C LYS A 838 -25.09 1.82 40.71
N GLY A 839 -24.29 2.88 40.73
CA GLY A 839 -22.83 2.80 40.79
C GLY A 839 -22.22 2.16 39.53
N PHE A 840 -22.84 2.42 38.39
CA PHE A 840 -22.44 1.95 37.06
C PHE A 840 -21.61 3.00 36.33
N SER A 841 -20.66 2.55 35.52
CA SER A 841 -19.86 3.45 34.70
C SER A 841 -20.52 3.68 33.35
N ILE A 842 -20.42 4.92 32.87
CA ILE A 842 -20.76 5.27 31.49
C ILE A 842 -19.47 5.39 30.69
N ASP A 843 -19.39 4.65 29.59
CA ASP A 843 -18.22 4.64 28.72
C ASP A 843 -18.12 5.91 27.89
N ASN A 844 -16.89 6.38 27.74
CA ASN A 844 -16.56 7.53 26.92
C ASN A 844 -16.32 7.10 25.48
N LEU A 845 -17.09 7.64 24.54
CA LEU A 845 -16.85 7.52 23.12
C LEU A 845 -16.26 8.84 22.60
N ASP A 846 -14.97 8.80 22.28
CA ASP A 846 -14.24 9.93 21.70
C ASP A 846 -13.42 9.41 20.52
N LEU A 847 -14.14 9.17 19.42
CA LEU A 847 -13.65 8.51 18.22
C LEU A 847 -14.36 9.12 17.01
N VAL A 848 -13.62 9.38 15.93
CA VAL A 848 -14.23 9.80 14.67
C VAL A 848 -14.80 8.58 13.94
N LYS A 849 -16.06 8.70 13.52
CA LYS A 849 -16.75 7.75 12.65
C LYS A 849 -16.64 8.22 11.21
N HIS A 850 -16.53 7.28 10.29
CA HIS A 850 -16.31 7.55 8.88
C HIS A 850 -17.35 6.82 8.06
N MET A 851 -17.70 7.39 6.92
CA MET A 851 -18.49 6.70 5.90
C MET A 851 -17.95 6.92 4.50
N ASN A 852 -17.99 5.86 3.69
CA ASN A 852 -17.69 5.88 2.27
C ASN A 852 -19.01 5.85 1.49
N ALA A 853 -19.40 6.98 0.93
CA ALA A 853 -20.51 7.07 -0.01
C ALA A 853 -20.00 6.70 -1.42
N ASP A 854 -19.91 5.40 -1.70
CA ASP A 854 -19.41 4.78 -2.94
C ASP A 854 -19.98 3.34 -3.12
N GLN A 855 -19.20 2.35 -3.53
CA GLN A 855 -19.62 0.97 -3.70
C GLN A 855 -19.48 0.27 -2.35
N ALA A 856 -20.56 -0.35 -1.85
CA ALA A 856 -20.52 -0.99 -0.55
C ALA A 856 -19.70 -2.28 -0.59
N THR A 857 -18.93 -2.58 0.47
CA THR A 857 -18.16 -3.83 0.58
C THR A 857 -19.03 -5.09 0.59
N CYS A 858 -20.24 -4.98 1.13
CA CYS A 858 -21.20 -6.07 1.23
C CYS A 858 -22.61 -5.50 1.13
N GLY A 859 -23.55 -6.26 0.57
CA GLY A 859 -24.94 -5.81 0.41
C GLY A 859 -25.04 -4.46 -0.30
N TYR A 860 -26.02 -3.65 0.10
CA TYR A 860 -26.18 -2.27 -0.39
C TYR A 860 -25.55 -1.22 0.55
N GLY A 861 -25.30 -1.63 1.80
CA GLY A 861 -24.54 -0.92 2.82
C GLY A 861 -23.80 -1.95 3.68
N CYS A 862 -22.61 -1.60 4.13
CA CYS A 862 -21.73 -2.51 4.85
C CYS A 862 -21.09 -1.81 6.06
N SER A 863 -21.53 -2.20 7.25
CA SER A 863 -21.01 -1.71 8.51
C SER A 863 -19.49 -1.81 8.64
N GLY A 864 -18.93 -0.90 9.44
CA GLY A 864 -17.50 -0.73 9.63
C GLY A 864 -17.16 0.67 10.13
N ASN A 865 -15.87 0.98 10.17
CA ASN A 865 -15.40 2.35 10.31
C ASN A 865 -14.18 2.57 9.39
N PRO A 866 -14.38 2.97 8.12
CA PRO A 866 -15.64 3.45 7.55
C PRO A 866 -16.70 2.36 7.35
N TYR A 867 -17.98 2.72 7.46
CA TYR A 867 -19.03 1.94 6.79
C TYR A 867 -19.13 2.39 5.33
N ASP A 868 -19.54 1.51 4.43
CA ASP A 868 -19.63 1.80 3.00
C ASP A 868 -21.08 1.71 2.51
N ALA A 869 -21.50 2.59 1.61
CA ALA A 869 -22.89 2.61 1.13
C ALA A 869 -23.06 3.07 -0.32
N TYR A 870 -23.94 2.38 -1.06
CA TYR A 870 -24.31 2.72 -2.43
C TYR A 870 -25.12 4.02 -2.58
N TRP A 871 -25.65 4.57 -1.49
CA TRP A 871 -26.40 5.84 -1.49
C TRP A 871 -25.51 7.04 -1.13
N ALA A 872 -26.07 8.24 -1.31
CA ALA A 872 -25.52 9.48 -0.77
C ALA A 872 -25.90 9.62 0.70
N PHE A 873 -25.00 10.13 1.53
CA PHE A 873 -25.21 10.27 2.97
C PHE A 873 -26.41 11.16 3.31
N ASP A 874 -27.22 10.73 4.27
CA ASP A 874 -28.33 11.49 4.85
C ASP A 874 -28.22 11.49 6.40
N PRO A 875 -28.20 12.67 7.07
CA PRO A 875 -28.10 12.76 8.53
C PRO A 875 -29.17 11.99 9.31
N ILE A 876 -30.36 11.80 8.72
CA ILE A 876 -31.47 11.00 9.28
C ILE A 876 -31.77 9.76 8.44
N GLY A 877 -30.90 9.41 7.49
CA GLY A 877 -31.05 8.26 6.61
C GLY A 877 -31.23 6.96 7.40
N HIS A 878 -32.15 6.11 6.96
CA HIS A 878 -32.32 4.81 7.63
C HIS A 878 -31.04 3.98 7.52
N GLY A 879 -30.52 3.84 6.30
CA GLY A 879 -29.32 3.06 6.01
C GLY A 879 -28.10 3.57 6.77
N ASP A 880 -27.83 4.87 6.73
CA ASP A 880 -26.65 5.45 7.39
C ASP A 880 -26.61 5.18 8.90
N ILE A 881 -27.74 5.39 9.59
CA ILE A 881 -27.83 5.15 11.03
C ILE A 881 -27.93 3.64 11.35
N HIS A 882 -28.51 2.83 10.46
CA HIS A 882 -28.53 1.37 10.60
C HIS A 882 -27.12 0.79 10.56
N GLU A 883 -26.31 1.19 9.57
CA GLU A 883 -24.92 0.74 9.43
C GLU A 883 -24.03 1.23 10.58
N LEU A 884 -24.23 2.47 11.03
CA LEU A 884 -23.60 2.96 12.26
C LEU A 884 -24.01 2.13 13.48
N GLY A 885 -25.30 1.78 13.56
CA GLY A 885 -25.92 1.02 14.64
C GLY A 885 -25.32 -0.38 14.83
N HIS A 886 -24.79 -1.00 13.77
CA HIS A 886 -24.05 -2.27 13.88
C HIS A 886 -22.80 -2.15 14.76
N GLY A 887 -22.18 -0.97 14.81
CA GLY A 887 -21.07 -0.68 15.73
C GLY A 887 -21.51 -0.45 17.18
N LEU A 888 -22.81 -0.26 17.42
CA LEU A 888 -23.37 0.06 18.73
C LEU A 888 -24.07 -1.14 19.38
N GLU A 889 -24.73 -1.98 18.59
CA GLU A 889 -25.52 -3.11 19.07
C GLU A 889 -24.72 -4.17 19.85
N LYS A 890 -25.42 -4.93 20.69
CA LYS A 890 -24.88 -6.03 21.49
C LYS A 890 -25.71 -7.29 21.28
N SER A 891 -25.05 -8.44 21.22
CA SER A 891 -25.70 -9.73 20.96
C SER A 891 -26.77 -10.09 22.00
N ARG A 892 -26.60 -9.67 23.26
CA ARG A 892 -27.56 -9.91 24.36
C ARG A 892 -28.92 -9.23 24.17
N PHE A 893 -29.04 -8.31 23.22
CA PHE A 893 -30.32 -7.65 22.92
C PHE A 893 -31.20 -8.43 21.96
N ARG A 894 -30.69 -9.54 21.43
CA ARG A 894 -31.38 -10.40 20.49
C ARG A 894 -32.01 -11.55 21.25
N LEU A 895 -33.33 -11.59 21.27
CA LEU A 895 -34.04 -12.76 21.77
C LEU A 895 -33.84 -13.96 20.85
N ASP A 896 -33.96 -15.15 21.41
CA ASP A 896 -33.77 -16.40 20.67
C ASP A 896 -34.74 -16.48 19.48
N GLY A 897 -34.21 -16.77 18.29
CA GLY A 897 -34.99 -16.87 17.05
C GLY A 897 -35.23 -15.54 16.32
N TRP A 898 -34.64 -14.43 16.77
CA TRP A 898 -34.75 -13.13 16.10
C TRP A 898 -33.67 -12.91 15.02
N ASN A 899 -34.00 -12.13 13.98
CA ASN A 899 -33.04 -11.69 12.97
C ASN A 899 -32.01 -10.69 13.56
N TYR A 900 -30.74 -10.88 13.21
CA TYR A 900 -29.58 -10.05 13.59
C TYR A 900 -29.79 -8.54 13.30
N HIS A 901 -30.42 -8.18 12.18
CA HIS A 901 -30.56 -6.78 11.74
C HIS A 901 -31.65 -5.98 12.49
N ALA A 902 -32.43 -6.63 13.35
CA ALA A 902 -33.53 -5.97 14.06
C ALA A 902 -33.03 -4.99 15.15
N SER A 903 -31.89 -5.29 15.79
CA SER A 903 -31.39 -4.55 16.97
C SER A 903 -30.72 -3.22 16.67
N THR A 904 -30.44 -2.91 15.40
CA THR A 904 -29.87 -1.62 14.97
C THR A 904 -30.94 -0.58 14.64
N ASN A 905 -32.13 -1.03 14.23
CA ASN A 905 -33.21 -0.15 13.79
C ASN A 905 -33.64 0.91 14.83
N PRO A 906 -33.70 0.62 16.15
CA PRO A 906 -34.06 1.63 17.15
C PRO A 906 -33.21 2.91 17.13
N TYR A 907 -31.91 2.82 16.79
CA TYR A 907 -31.06 4.03 16.70
C TYR A 907 -31.53 4.98 15.58
N SER A 908 -31.94 4.41 14.44
CA SER A 908 -32.48 5.18 13.32
C SER A 908 -33.82 5.80 13.69
N TYR A 909 -34.72 5.02 14.30
CA TYR A 909 -36.06 5.50 14.65
C TYR A 909 -36.03 6.57 15.74
N TYR A 910 -35.18 6.42 16.75
CA TYR A 910 -35.02 7.44 17.77
C TYR A 910 -34.54 8.75 17.16
N SER A 911 -33.50 8.71 16.32
CA SER A 911 -32.97 9.92 15.66
C SER A 911 -34.02 10.61 14.79
N LYS A 912 -34.85 9.84 14.07
CA LYS A 912 -35.98 10.35 13.28
C LYS A 912 -37.10 10.92 14.13
N THR A 913 -37.42 10.27 15.25
CA THR A 913 -38.41 10.76 16.23
C THR A 913 -37.95 12.10 16.80
N GLN A 914 -36.68 12.21 17.16
CA GLN A 914 -36.10 13.47 17.64
C GLN A 914 -36.08 14.55 16.54
N TYR A 915 -35.83 14.19 15.28
CA TYR A 915 -35.97 15.12 14.15
C TYR A 915 -37.39 15.67 14.03
N PHE A 916 -38.41 14.81 14.08
CA PHE A 916 -39.81 15.25 14.09
C PHE A 916 -40.12 16.15 15.28
N ASN A 917 -39.72 15.75 16.49
CA ASN A 917 -39.98 16.51 17.71
C ASN A 917 -39.33 17.89 17.71
N THR A 918 -38.13 18.02 17.13
CA THR A 918 -37.37 19.28 17.18
C THR A 918 -37.64 20.20 15.99
N THR A 919 -38.03 19.66 14.83
CA THR A 919 -38.20 20.44 13.60
C THR A 919 -39.63 20.47 13.06
N GLY A 920 -40.49 19.53 13.49
CA GLY A 920 -41.79 19.26 12.87
C GLY A 920 -41.70 18.58 11.50
N GLY A 921 -40.49 18.25 11.03
CA GLY A 921 -40.25 17.59 9.75
C GLY A 921 -40.68 16.13 9.78
N GLU A 922 -41.23 15.65 8.67
CA GLU A 922 -41.79 14.31 8.55
C GLU A 922 -40.71 13.20 8.66
N PRO A 923 -40.81 12.26 9.63
CA PRO A 923 -39.88 11.16 9.78
C PRO A 923 -40.27 9.96 8.91
N GLU A 924 -39.37 9.53 8.02
CA GLU A 924 -39.59 8.34 7.19
C GLU A 924 -39.13 7.06 7.92
N CYS A 925 -40.01 6.45 8.71
CA CYS A 925 -39.72 5.20 9.42
C CYS A 925 -40.24 3.96 8.69
N GLN A 926 -39.66 2.79 8.99
CA GLN A 926 -40.13 1.55 8.37
C GLN A 926 -41.50 1.17 8.94
N SER A 927 -42.32 0.51 8.11
CA SER A 927 -43.65 0.05 8.52
C SER A 927 -43.55 -1.16 9.46
N LEU A 928 -44.22 -1.09 10.61
CA LEU A 928 -44.24 -2.13 11.63
C LEU A 928 -45.64 -2.75 11.82
N PRO A 929 -45.74 -4.06 12.10
CA PRO A 929 -46.99 -4.82 12.09
C PRO A 929 -47.80 -4.71 13.40
N PHE A 930 -48.03 -3.51 13.95
CA PHE A 930 -48.69 -3.34 15.25
C PHE A 930 -50.07 -4.01 15.34
N LYS A 931 -50.94 -3.79 14.33
CA LYS A 931 -52.27 -4.42 14.31
C LYS A 931 -52.20 -5.93 14.29
N GLU A 932 -51.35 -6.49 13.45
CA GLU A 932 -51.18 -7.94 13.31
C GLU A 932 -50.64 -8.55 14.60
N ALA A 933 -49.67 -7.89 15.25
CA ALA A 933 -49.14 -8.29 16.54
C ALA A 933 -50.25 -8.33 17.60
N PHE A 934 -51.07 -7.27 17.69
CA PHE A 934 -52.20 -7.22 18.61
C PHE A 934 -53.21 -8.34 18.35
N ASP A 935 -53.63 -8.54 17.09
CA ASP A 935 -54.60 -9.57 16.73
C ASP A 935 -54.09 -10.98 17.08
N ALA A 936 -52.79 -11.24 16.86
CA ALA A 936 -52.18 -12.52 17.21
C ALA A 936 -52.10 -12.73 18.73
N LEU A 937 -51.73 -11.69 19.49
CA LEU A 937 -51.72 -11.73 20.96
C LEU A 937 -53.12 -11.98 21.51
N GLN A 938 -54.13 -11.30 20.98
CA GLN A 938 -55.52 -11.52 21.39
C GLN A 938 -56.02 -12.93 21.07
N ALA A 939 -55.73 -13.44 19.87
CA ALA A 939 -56.11 -14.79 19.48
C ALA A 939 -55.37 -15.88 20.27
N SER A 940 -54.20 -15.56 20.85
CA SER A 940 -53.47 -16.47 21.73
C SER A 940 -54.13 -16.63 23.11
N VAL A 941 -54.91 -15.62 23.55
CA VAL A 941 -55.62 -15.68 24.83
C VAL A 941 -56.72 -16.74 24.74
N GLY A 942 -56.66 -17.72 25.64
CA GLY A 942 -57.60 -18.85 25.68
C GLY A 942 -57.16 -20.08 24.88
N GLN A 943 -56.02 -20.03 24.20
CA GLN A 943 -55.40 -21.23 23.63
C GLN A 943 -54.86 -22.14 24.74
N ALA A 944 -54.83 -23.46 24.49
CA ALA A 944 -54.28 -24.42 25.44
C ALA A 944 -52.78 -24.21 25.71
N ASP A 945 -52.05 -23.76 24.70
CA ASP A 945 -50.66 -23.33 24.78
C ASP A 945 -50.47 -22.01 23.99
N PRO A 946 -50.65 -20.85 24.65
CA PRO A 946 -50.49 -19.54 24.00
C PRO A 946 -49.09 -19.30 23.43
N VAL A 947 -48.06 -19.87 24.06
CA VAL A 947 -46.66 -19.73 23.61
C VAL A 947 -46.45 -20.46 22.29
N ALA A 948 -46.88 -21.73 22.21
CA ALA A 948 -46.80 -22.49 20.96
C ALA A 948 -47.67 -21.88 19.85
N TYR A 949 -48.84 -21.33 20.21
CA TYR A 949 -49.71 -20.60 19.27
C TYR A 949 -48.99 -19.40 18.67
N LEU A 950 -48.40 -18.53 19.50
CA LEU A 950 -47.68 -17.34 19.03
C LEU A 950 -46.42 -17.71 18.24
N LYS A 951 -45.72 -18.76 18.66
CA LYS A 951 -44.59 -19.27 17.88
C LYS A 951 -45.01 -19.61 16.46
N THR A 952 -46.10 -20.37 16.31
CA THR A 952 -46.55 -20.87 15.00
C THR A 952 -47.22 -19.79 14.14
N ASN A 953 -48.13 -19.02 14.75
CA ASN A 953 -49.06 -18.13 14.03
C ASN A 953 -48.59 -16.67 13.99
N TYR A 954 -47.64 -16.30 14.86
CA TYR A 954 -46.97 -15.02 14.80
C TYR A 954 -45.50 -15.24 14.47
N TRP A 955 -44.60 -15.57 15.38
CA TRP A 955 -43.15 -15.53 15.14
C TRP A 955 -42.67 -16.28 13.87
N ASP A 956 -43.04 -17.54 13.69
CA ASP A 956 -42.65 -18.38 12.55
C ASP A 956 -43.56 -18.20 11.31
N ALA A 957 -44.61 -17.38 11.40
CA ALA A 957 -45.51 -17.13 10.27
C ALA A 957 -44.85 -16.32 9.13
N VAL A 958 -43.66 -15.75 9.37
CA VAL A 958 -42.81 -15.13 8.35
C VAL A 958 -41.39 -15.69 8.48
N ILE A 959 -40.68 -15.72 7.35
CA ILE A 959 -39.28 -16.15 7.32
C ILE A 959 -38.38 -15.09 7.98
N ASP A 960 -38.69 -13.80 7.77
CA ASP A 960 -37.91 -12.69 8.29
C ASP A 960 -38.70 -11.86 9.31
N ASN A 961 -38.41 -12.09 10.59
CA ASN A 961 -39.20 -11.59 11.71
C ASN A 961 -38.66 -10.29 12.35
N TRP A 962 -37.73 -9.58 11.69
CA TRP A 962 -37.09 -8.39 12.26
C TRP A 962 -38.12 -7.33 12.72
N SER A 963 -39.18 -7.10 11.93
CA SER A 963 -40.18 -6.07 12.20
C SER A 963 -41.06 -6.44 13.40
N ARG A 964 -41.30 -7.75 13.61
CA ARG A 964 -42.03 -8.29 14.76
C ARG A 964 -41.23 -8.09 16.05
N GLY A 965 -39.92 -8.35 15.99
CA GLY A 965 -39.03 -8.16 17.13
C GLY A 965 -38.95 -6.70 17.56
N VAL A 966 -38.63 -5.81 16.61
CA VAL A 966 -38.62 -4.36 16.84
C VAL A 966 -39.94 -3.87 17.44
N SER A 967 -41.09 -4.34 16.95
CA SER A 967 -42.40 -3.94 17.46
C SER A 967 -42.56 -4.30 18.94
N MET A 968 -42.15 -5.50 19.36
CA MET A 968 -42.18 -5.90 20.76
C MET A 968 -41.28 -5.01 21.63
N THR A 969 -40.07 -4.70 21.16
CA THR A 969 -39.15 -3.80 21.88
C THR A 969 -39.74 -2.41 22.05
N LEU A 970 -40.36 -1.84 21.01
CA LEU A 970 -41.05 -0.55 21.11
C LEU A 970 -42.22 -0.59 22.09
N GLN A 971 -42.99 -1.68 22.12
CA GLN A 971 -44.07 -1.87 23.08
C GLN A 971 -43.56 -1.90 24.52
N MET A 972 -42.38 -2.51 24.78
CA MET A 972 -41.74 -2.43 26.10
C MET A 972 -41.29 -1.02 26.46
N MET A 973 -40.80 -0.25 25.49
CA MET A 973 -40.42 1.16 25.67
C MET A 973 -41.64 2.02 26.03
N MET A 974 -42.72 1.89 25.25
CA MET A 974 -44.00 2.57 25.49
C MET A 974 -44.58 2.21 26.86
N LEU A 975 -44.52 0.93 27.24
CA LEU A 975 -44.99 0.47 28.55
C LEU A 975 -44.22 1.08 29.71
N ALA A 976 -42.88 1.09 29.62
CA ALA A 976 -42.06 1.65 30.68
C ALA A 976 -42.30 3.17 30.86
N GLU A 977 -42.59 3.89 29.77
CA GLU A 977 -42.97 5.30 29.81
C GLU A 977 -44.36 5.51 30.44
N ASP A 978 -45.37 4.78 29.98
CA ASP A 978 -46.75 4.84 30.50
C ASP A 978 -46.82 4.54 32.01
N GLN A 979 -46.01 3.57 32.47
CA GLN A 979 -45.92 3.22 33.89
C GLN A 979 -45.06 4.20 34.73
N GLY A 980 -44.59 5.30 34.12
CA GLY A 980 -43.78 6.34 34.77
C GLY A 980 -42.42 5.84 35.26
N LYS A 981 -41.91 4.75 34.68
CA LYS A 981 -40.60 4.17 35.00
C LYS A 981 -39.48 4.75 34.16
N LEU A 982 -39.85 5.20 32.97
CA LEU A 982 -39.03 6.03 32.11
C LEU A 982 -39.78 7.34 31.80
N ALA A 983 -39.04 8.44 31.70
CA ALA A 983 -39.55 9.72 31.23
C ALA A 983 -39.60 9.77 29.70
N ASP A 984 -38.65 9.10 29.04
CA ASP A 984 -38.67 8.79 27.61
C ASP A 984 -38.39 7.29 27.44
N GLY A 985 -39.37 6.58 26.89
CA GLY A 985 -39.36 5.13 26.73
C GLY A 985 -38.17 4.62 25.92
N TRP A 986 -37.65 5.42 24.98
CA TRP A 986 -36.47 5.05 24.18
C TRP A 986 -35.24 4.81 25.06
N HIS A 987 -35.12 5.51 26.19
CA HIS A 987 -33.99 5.37 27.11
C HIS A 987 -33.90 4.00 27.80
N LEU A 988 -34.89 3.12 27.62
CA LEU A 988 -34.76 1.70 27.97
C LEU A 988 -33.49 1.10 27.35
N LEU A 989 -33.25 1.38 26.06
CA LEU A 989 -32.10 0.81 25.34
C LEU A 989 -30.77 1.33 25.89
N ALA A 990 -30.70 2.62 26.25
CA ALA A 990 -29.52 3.22 26.84
C ALA A 990 -29.19 2.60 28.21
N ARG A 991 -30.20 2.37 29.05
CA ARG A 991 -30.00 1.71 30.36
C ARG A 991 -29.58 0.25 30.21
N LEU A 992 -30.16 -0.47 29.25
CA LEU A 992 -29.77 -1.85 28.94
C LEU A 992 -28.31 -1.94 28.49
N HIS A 993 -27.86 -1.00 27.64
CA HIS A 993 -26.46 -0.86 27.24
C HIS A 993 -25.49 -0.65 28.40
N ILE A 994 -25.82 0.26 29.29
CA ILE A 994 -24.99 0.53 30.48
C ILE A 994 -24.92 -0.72 31.36
N LEU A 995 -26.05 -1.39 31.60
CA LEU A 995 -26.10 -2.63 32.36
C LEU A 995 -25.28 -3.75 31.70
N GLU A 996 -25.37 -3.90 30.37
CA GLU A 996 -24.65 -4.91 29.59
C GLU A 996 -23.13 -4.75 29.71
N ARG A 997 -22.63 -3.52 29.59
CA ARG A 997 -21.20 -3.23 29.71
C ARG A 997 -20.69 -3.44 31.13
N GLU A 998 -21.45 -3.03 32.15
CA GLU A 998 -21.10 -3.30 33.55
C GLU A 998 -21.17 -4.79 33.89
N PHE A 999 -22.14 -5.52 33.33
CA PHE A 999 -22.23 -6.97 33.46
C PHE A 999 -20.98 -7.66 32.91
N ASN A 1000 -20.53 -7.29 31.72
CA ASN A 1000 -19.32 -7.87 31.12
C ASN A 1000 -18.04 -7.51 31.91
N ARG A 1001 -17.93 -6.31 32.46
CA ARG A 1001 -16.81 -5.95 33.36
C ARG A 1001 -16.79 -6.83 34.61
N ALA A 1002 -17.97 -7.12 35.17
CA ALA A 1002 -18.09 -7.97 36.35
C ALA A 1002 -17.66 -9.42 36.08
N LEU A 1003 -17.75 -9.91 34.84
CA LEU A 1003 -17.33 -11.27 34.46
C LEU A 1003 -15.81 -11.50 34.46
N ALA A 1004 -14.99 -10.44 34.58
CA ALA A 1004 -13.53 -10.55 34.53
C ALA A 1004 -12.92 -11.35 35.69
N SER A 1005 -13.57 -11.41 36.85
CA SER A 1005 -13.15 -12.26 37.98
C SER A 1005 -14.32 -12.56 38.92
N ASP A 1006 -14.20 -13.62 39.74
CA ASP A 1006 -15.22 -13.95 40.74
C ASP A 1006 -15.38 -12.83 41.78
N VAL A 1007 -14.28 -12.15 42.13
CA VAL A 1007 -14.29 -11.00 43.06
C VAL A 1007 -15.12 -9.84 42.49
N LEU A 1008 -14.89 -9.48 41.22
CA LEU A 1008 -15.65 -8.42 40.57
C LEU A 1008 -17.12 -8.81 40.42
N TRP A 1009 -17.39 -10.06 40.03
CA TRP A 1009 -18.74 -10.59 39.91
C TRP A 1009 -19.50 -10.50 41.24
N ASP A 1010 -18.93 -11.04 42.32
CA ASP A 1010 -19.58 -11.05 43.64
C ASP A 1010 -19.82 -9.64 44.19
N SER A 1011 -18.93 -8.69 43.88
CA SER A 1011 -19.10 -7.29 44.27
C SER A 1011 -20.25 -6.57 43.55
N LYS A 1012 -20.61 -7.01 42.33
CA LYS A 1012 -21.55 -6.30 41.44
C LYS A 1012 -22.87 -7.04 41.20
N LYS A 1013 -22.92 -8.37 41.33
CA LYS A 1013 -24.06 -9.20 40.92
C LYS A 1013 -25.40 -8.75 41.51
N VAL A 1014 -25.43 -8.22 42.73
CA VAL A 1014 -26.65 -7.66 43.34
C VAL A 1014 -27.10 -6.38 42.62
N SER A 1015 -26.20 -5.42 42.42
CA SER A 1015 -26.50 -4.17 41.69
C SER A 1015 -26.90 -4.40 40.24
N LEU A 1016 -26.37 -5.47 39.62
CA LEU A 1016 -26.70 -5.88 38.26
C LEU A 1016 -28.04 -6.64 38.14
N GLY A 1017 -28.63 -7.09 39.25
CA GLY A 1017 -29.86 -7.89 39.25
C GLY A 1017 -29.65 -9.41 39.13
N PHE A 1018 -28.44 -9.92 39.32
CA PHE A 1018 -28.08 -11.34 39.15
C PHE A 1018 -27.61 -11.99 40.45
N ALA A 1019 -28.18 -11.61 41.60
CA ALA A 1019 -27.73 -12.04 42.93
C ALA A 1019 -27.66 -13.57 43.11
N SER A 1020 -28.57 -14.32 42.47
CA SER A 1020 -28.64 -15.79 42.53
C SER A 1020 -27.74 -16.53 41.54
N PHE A 1021 -26.98 -15.81 40.71
CA PHE A 1021 -26.10 -16.39 39.70
C PHE A 1021 -24.64 -16.34 40.15
N THR A 1022 -23.93 -17.45 39.94
CA THR A 1022 -22.47 -17.49 39.94
C THR A 1022 -21.92 -16.86 38.66
N ARG A 1023 -20.63 -16.49 38.65
CA ARG A 1023 -19.98 -15.91 37.47
C ARG A 1023 -20.05 -16.85 36.26
N THR A 1024 -19.81 -18.14 36.47
CA THR A 1024 -19.86 -19.15 35.41
C THR A 1024 -21.26 -19.28 34.81
N GLU A 1025 -22.30 -19.27 35.65
CA GLU A 1025 -23.68 -19.31 35.17
C GLU A 1025 -24.06 -18.02 34.42
N ALA A 1026 -23.61 -16.87 34.91
CA ALA A 1026 -23.84 -15.58 34.26
C ALA A 1026 -23.13 -15.47 32.90
N ALA A 1027 -21.91 -16.01 32.79
CA ALA A 1027 -21.18 -16.07 31.53
C ALA A 1027 -21.89 -16.94 30.47
N ALA A 1028 -22.55 -18.02 30.92
CA ALA A 1028 -23.29 -18.95 30.07
C ALA A 1028 -24.79 -18.59 29.88
N LEU A 1029 -25.22 -17.41 30.35
CA LEU A 1029 -26.62 -17.04 30.37
C LEU A 1029 -27.19 -16.81 28.96
N ALA A 1030 -28.33 -17.44 28.65
CA ALA A 1030 -29.07 -17.23 27.42
C ALA A 1030 -29.59 -15.80 27.29
N SER A 1031 -29.80 -15.33 26.06
CA SER A 1031 -30.26 -13.96 25.80
C SER A 1031 -31.63 -13.67 26.40
N ASN A 1032 -32.57 -14.61 26.31
CA ASN A 1032 -33.92 -14.41 26.89
C ASN A 1032 -33.87 -14.28 28.42
N ASP A 1033 -33.06 -15.11 29.09
CA ASP A 1033 -32.85 -15.06 30.54
C ASP A 1033 -32.21 -13.73 30.95
N TRP A 1034 -31.22 -13.27 30.19
CA TRP A 1034 -30.62 -11.97 30.42
C TRP A 1034 -31.65 -10.85 30.22
N MET A 1035 -32.43 -10.89 29.15
CA MET A 1035 -33.39 -9.83 28.81
C MET A 1035 -34.50 -9.67 29.85
N VAL A 1036 -35.08 -10.77 30.36
CA VAL A 1036 -36.14 -10.70 31.39
C VAL A 1036 -35.60 -10.11 32.70
N ILE A 1037 -34.37 -10.48 33.10
CA ILE A 1037 -33.72 -9.95 34.31
C ILE A 1037 -33.30 -8.49 34.12
N ALA A 1038 -32.63 -8.19 33.00
CA ALA A 1038 -32.10 -6.88 32.68
C ALA A 1038 -33.22 -5.84 32.54
N SER A 1039 -34.27 -6.15 31.78
CA SER A 1039 -35.42 -5.25 31.59
C SER A 1039 -36.09 -4.95 32.93
N ALA A 1040 -36.22 -5.95 33.81
CA ALA A 1040 -36.75 -5.74 35.15
C ALA A 1040 -35.83 -4.85 36.01
N GLN A 1041 -34.52 -5.07 35.94
CA GLN A 1041 -33.55 -4.32 36.71
C GLN A 1041 -33.47 -2.84 36.31
N VAL A 1042 -33.59 -2.52 35.02
CA VAL A 1042 -33.43 -1.14 34.51
C VAL A 1042 -34.72 -0.31 34.56
N THR A 1043 -35.88 -0.94 34.68
CA THR A 1043 -37.21 -0.28 34.76
C THR A 1043 -37.89 -0.39 36.11
N ALA A 1044 -37.46 -1.34 36.97
CA ALA A 1044 -38.19 -1.73 38.17
C ALA A 1044 -39.64 -2.21 37.89
N LEU A 1045 -39.83 -2.97 36.81
CA LEU A 1045 -41.06 -3.71 36.47
C LEU A 1045 -40.78 -5.20 36.36
N ASP A 1046 -41.74 -6.02 36.73
CA ASP A 1046 -41.68 -7.46 36.51
C ASP A 1046 -42.27 -7.81 35.13
N TYR A 1047 -41.39 -8.08 34.17
CA TYR A 1047 -41.72 -8.41 32.78
C TYR A 1047 -42.05 -9.89 32.52
N ARG A 1048 -42.07 -10.75 33.54
CA ARG A 1048 -42.25 -12.20 33.32
C ARG A 1048 -43.55 -12.52 32.60
N ASP A 1049 -44.67 -11.97 33.09
CA ASP A 1049 -45.99 -12.18 32.49
C ASP A 1049 -46.08 -11.52 31.11
N TYR A 1050 -45.51 -10.32 30.96
CA TYR A 1050 -45.48 -9.57 29.71
C TYR A 1050 -44.70 -10.29 28.60
N LEU A 1051 -43.48 -10.78 28.87
CA LEU A 1051 -42.69 -11.52 27.88
C LEU A 1051 -43.31 -12.91 27.59
N THR A 1052 -43.93 -13.55 28.58
CA THR A 1052 -44.69 -14.79 28.37
C THR A 1052 -45.91 -14.55 27.48
N MET A 1053 -46.61 -13.41 27.63
CA MET A 1053 -47.69 -12.98 26.73
C MET A 1053 -47.20 -12.85 25.29
N TRP A 1054 -45.95 -12.44 25.06
CA TRP A 1054 -45.33 -12.39 23.73
C TRP A 1054 -44.77 -13.75 23.26
N GLY A 1055 -44.97 -14.84 24.01
CA GLY A 1055 -44.45 -16.16 23.67
C GLY A 1055 -42.94 -16.33 23.90
N ILE A 1056 -42.31 -15.43 24.66
CA ILE A 1056 -40.88 -15.49 24.97
C ILE A 1056 -40.68 -16.30 26.25
N THR A 1057 -39.88 -17.37 26.16
CA THR A 1057 -39.57 -18.26 27.28
C THR A 1057 -38.21 -17.97 27.88
N PHE A 1058 -38.09 -18.21 29.18
CA PHE A 1058 -36.88 -18.04 29.99
C PHE A 1058 -36.84 -19.09 31.10
N SER A 1059 -35.67 -19.33 31.69
CA SER A 1059 -35.47 -20.38 32.68
C SER A 1059 -36.18 -20.10 34.00
N ALA A 1060 -36.50 -21.17 34.74
CA ALA A 1060 -37.07 -21.07 36.09
C ALA A 1060 -36.16 -20.28 37.04
N LYS A 1061 -34.83 -20.35 36.87
CA LYS A 1061 -33.87 -19.60 37.67
C LYS A 1061 -33.94 -18.10 37.37
N ALA A 1062 -34.03 -17.70 36.11
CA ALA A 1062 -34.25 -16.31 35.73
C ALA A 1062 -35.61 -15.79 36.24
N ALA A 1063 -36.67 -16.60 36.13
CA ALA A 1063 -37.98 -16.28 36.67
C ALA A 1063 -37.98 -16.07 38.20
N ALA A 1064 -37.23 -16.90 38.94
CA ALA A 1064 -37.06 -16.77 40.38
C ALA A 1064 -36.22 -15.54 40.76
N GLN A 1065 -35.18 -15.22 39.97
CA GLN A 1065 -34.39 -14.01 40.15
C GLN A 1065 -35.26 -12.74 40.01
N VAL A 1066 -36.09 -12.65 38.97
CA VAL A 1066 -37.01 -11.50 38.81
C VAL A 1066 -38.05 -11.46 39.92
N ALA A 1067 -38.59 -12.60 40.34
CA ALA A 1067 -39.52 -12.68 41.47
C ALA A 1067 -38.93 -12.05 42.74
N SER A 1068 -37.63 -12.25 42.98
CA SER A 1068 -36.94 -11.75 44.16
C SER A 1068 -36.84 -10.23 44.23
N PHE A 1069 -37.02 -9.52 43.11
CA PHE A 1069 -37.02 -8.06 43.09
C PHE A 1069 -38.26 -7.44 43.72
N ASN A 1070 -39.38 -8.18 43.77
CA ASN A 1070 -40.67 -7.70 44.27
C ASN A 1070 -41.14 -6.38 43.61
N TYR A 1071 -40.93 -6.28 42.29
CA TYR A 1071 -41.37 -5.15 41.48
C TYR A 1071 -42.84 -5.29 41.06
N ALA A 1072 -43.44 -4.15 40.67
CA ALA A 1072 -44.80 -4.15 40.13
C ALA A 1072 -44.85 -4.92 38.81
N VAL A 1073 -45.87 -5.75 38.63
CA VAL A 1073 -46.06 -6.56 37.42
C VAL A 1073 -46.37 -5.63 36.25
N ALA A 1074 -45.63 -5.81 35.15
CA ALA A 1074 -45.90 -5.13 33.88
C ALA A 1074 -47.31 -5.53 33.38
N PRO A 1075 -48.24 -4.57 33.19
CA PRO A 1075 -49.60 -4.92 32.77
C PRO A 1075 -49.62 -5.48 31.35
N ARG A 1076 -50.59 -6.37 31.07
CA ARG A 1076 -50.86 -6.91 29.74
C ARG A 1076 -51.56 -5.85 28.87
N ALA A 1077 -50.79 -4.88 28.41
CA ALA A 1077 -51.27 -3.82 27.56
C ALA A 1077 -50.53 -3.80 26.21
N PHE A 1078 -51.20 -3.27 25.21
CA PHE A 1078 -50.69 -3.08 23.85
C PHE A 1078 -50.97 -1.66 23.39
N PHE A 1079 -49.92 -0.92 23.05
CA PHE A 1079 -49.96 0.48 22.63
C PHE A 1079 -50.30 0.60 21.15
N ILE A 1080 -51.23 1.48 20.83
CA ILE A 1080 -51.75 1.66 19.48
C ILE A 1080 -50.81 2.59 18.71
N SER A 1081 -50.30 2.10 17.59
CA SER A 1081 -49.58 2.92 16.61
C SER A 1081 -50.00 2.48 15.20
N SER A 1082 -50.16 3.45 14.30
CA SER A 1082 -50.14 3.16 12.87
C SER A 1082 -48.77 2.59 12.46
N PRO A 1083 -48.63 1.98 11.27
CA PRO A 1083 -47.40 1.30 10.88
C PRO A 1083 -46.13 2.14 10.97
N GLN A 1084 -46.21 3.47 10.86
CA GLN A 1084 -45.08 4.41 10.95
C GLN A 1084 -45.27 5.49 12.04
N GLY A 1085 -46.41 5.50 12.71
CA GLY A 1085 -46.80 6.56 13.65
C GLY A 1085 -45.96 6.64 14.91
N TYR A 1086 -45.32 5.53 15.31
CA TYR A 1086 -44.41 5.49 16.47
C TYR A 1086 -43.27 6.50 16.38
N CYS A 1087 -42.82 6.84 15.17
CA CYS A 1087 -41.81 7.90 14.98
C CYS A 1087 -42.36 9.33 15.12
N LYS A 1088 -43.69 9.47 15.19
CA LYS A 1088 -44.39 10.73 15.49
C LYS A 1088 -44.95 10.75 16.91
N GLY A 1089 -44.61 9.73 17.72
CA GLY A 1089 -45.06 9.58 19.10
C GLY A 1089 -46.37 8.82 19.30
N GLU A 1090 -46.96 8.19 18.27
CA GLU A 1090 -48.11 7.30 18.49
C GLU A 1090 -47.70 6.09 19.37
N GLY A 1091 -48.53 5.73 20.35
CA GLY A 1091 -48.21 4.75 21.41
C GLY A 1091 -47.39 5.36 22.56
N PHE A 1092 -46.52 6.32 22.23
CA PHE A 1092 -45.90 7.34 23.11
C PHE A 1092 -46.89 8.11 24.01
N ASP A 1093 -48.10 8.27 23.52
CA ASP A 1093 -49.15 9.10 24.11
C ASP A 1093 -50.03 8.35 25.13
N GLY A 1094 -49.72 7.08 25.41
CA GLY A 1094 -50.44 6.24 26.35
C GLY A 1094 -51.75 5.63 25.79
N GLU A 1095 -52.03 5.79 24.49
CA GLU A 1095 -53.17 5.13 23.86
C GLU A 1095 -52.91 3.62 23.77
N GLN A 1096 -53.62 2.83 24.59
CA GLN A 1096 -53.38 1.40 24.75
C GLN A 1096 -54.67 0.59 24.88
N LEU A 1097 -54.57 -0.71 24.58
CA LEU A 1097 -55.62 -1.72 24.70
C LEU A 1097 -55.17 -2.84 25.64
N PRO A 1098 -56.07 -3.45 26.42
CA PRO A 1098 -55.76 -4.67 27.15
C PRO A 1098 -55.59 -5.86 26.19
N VAL A 1099 -54.70 -6.78 26.54
CA VAL A 1099 -54.60 -8.11 25.90
C VAL A 1099 -55.34 -9.13 26.76
N ASP A 1100 -56.65 -9.23 26.55
CA ASP A 1100 -57.62 -9.98 27.36
C ASP A 1100 -58.41 -11.04 26.58
N GLY A 1101 -58.17 -11.18 25.26
CA GLY A 1101 -58.88 -12.09 24.36
C GLY A 1101 -60.25 -11.60 23.88
N GLY A 1102 -60.71 -10.42 24.32
CA GLY A 1102 -62.02 -9.85 23.97
C GLY A 1102 -61.96 -8.52 23.23
N GLN A 1103 -60.89 -7.74 23.42
CA GLN A 1103 -60.72 -6.43 22.78
C GLN A 1103 -60.36 -6.54 21.29
N VAL A 1104 -60.92 -5.63 20.47
CA VAL A 1104 -60.66 -5.53 19.02
C VAL A 1104 -59.84 -4.29 18.67
N TRP A 1105 -59.07 -4.36 17.59
CA TRP A 1105 -58.30 -3.21 17.07
C TRP A 1105 -59.25 -2.08 16.63
N PRO A 1106 -58.99 -0.82 17.04
CA PRO A 1106 -59.86 0.31 16.67
C PRO A 1106 -59.85 0.54 15.16
N LEU A 1107 -61.05 0.64 14.57
CA LEU A 1107 -61.23 0.79 13.12
C LEU A 1107 -60.91 2.21 12.59
N ALA A 1108 -60.75 3.21 13.47
CA ALA A 1108 -60.37 4.58 13.08
C ALA A 1108 -59.88 5.44 14.26
N THR A 1109 -58.61 5.85 14.25
CA THR A 1109 -58.14 7.13 14.85
C THR A 1109 -56.76 7.50 14.27
N GLN A 1110 -56.73 8.34 13.23
CA GLN A 1110 -55.58 9.21 12.99
C GLN A 1110 -55.75 10.43 13.90
N LYS A 1111 -54.99 10.51 15.00
CA LYS A 1111 -54.78 11.76 15.72
C LYS A 1111 -53.29 12.01 15.83
N VAL A 1112 -52.77 12.83 14.92
CA VAL A 1112 -51.41 13.38 15.04
C VAL A 1112 -51.42 14.38 16.21
N ARG A 1113 -50.69 14.08 17.28
CA ARG A 1113 -50.40 15.05 18.34
C ARG A 1113 -49.32 16.00 17.84
N LEU A 1114 -49.68 17.23 17.49
CA LEU A 1114 -48.71 18.33 17.49
C LEU A 1114 -48.36 18.60 18.95
N MET A 1115 -47.20 18.11 19.42
CA MET A 1115 -46.71 18.43 20.77
C MET A 1115 -46.35 19.91 20.83
N GLY A 1116 -47.23 20.69 21.45
CA GLY A 1116 -47.02 22.10 21.72
C GLY A 1116 -46.11 22.33 22.92
N ASN A 1117 -45.22 23.33 22.77
CA ASN A 1117 -44.35 23.94 23.77
C ASN A 1117 -44.84 23.92 25.23
N SER A 1118 -44.09 23.23 26.09
CA SER A 1118 -43.93 23.53 27.53
C SER A 1118 -42.64 22.83 27.97
N PHE A 1119 -41.50 23.48 28.20
CA PHE A 1119 -41.20 24.64 29.03
C PHE A 1119 -40.11 25.53 28.38
N ARG A 1120 -40.01 26.78 28.84
CA ARG A 1120 -38.90 27.69 28.56
C ARG A 1120 -37.55 27.14 29.01
#